data_AF-A0A930F2W1-F1
#
_entry.id   AF-A0A930F2W1-F1
#
_cell.length_a   1.000
_cell.length_b   1.000
_cell.length_c   1.000
_cell.angle_alpha   90.00
_cell.angle_beta   90.00
_cell.angle_gamma   90.00
#
_symmetry.space_group_name_H-M   'P 1'
#
loop_
_entity.id
_entity.type
_entity.pdbx_description
1 polymer ?
#
loop_
_entity_poly.entity_id
_entity_poly.type
_entity_poly.pdbx_seq_one_letter_code
_entity_poly.pdbx_strand_id
1 'polypeptide(L)'
;MKLVSYDSQEQLNTINGQIHNYANEIAYGADQSGLRSIANGIANINEQYQKKLDEDLNIAYMNAETDYKKRISDALTNEDNGLLHTSLGGAANIGYSFNEIESKARHEILDNLPNNNRIRDRFLRMADNDTIANSTRVQVHERSEREKYKDVTFNNNLDQSKQIAVLGFNNPNVVQTALDGIGKNIELMYGDRGEEFVKGKKQEVYDTIGQSVVNEAVTRNDIKYGPQVIAALRQAGVSEGILAKADAAFQQVNSQQTINGKISGDVDTYGEGGREKAADAYVNGLRNQNKGGSINIAALDSAVNGSIGKPYVLGSDGGDATDCGKFTLDTLASAGVKLNYRTADGQYLQAEQEGKLTTDISQAKKGDLVFWHVPSNEARWATSDDPNAINSDDKAYKGVTHVGVYMGDGKVAQAGSSGVSIVGADIYPIVGIGKFSGSGRQLTDGELLEERNMYLKAYDVEVGKRKKARAEELDRQKKAIQLQYLEMQKNGASNAELANFLDNATAGNEELTLAFGGVRNRYIAAERAEATAANNAAYKTNIVQMIQNGTPASDILKYAAENGSLSMQEMSQLNKELTDRDNGTGSYSVDLSAVQSVMNDAMDGLKDSQKGLFKDGFRKDFSAWYQQYMMEHGEPPSVGDQIWYANQIAGPKVIQTTQVDHFWESGENYQSNVALATLRGAGYVDYKPVIGDDGGHYVRLYRNGGTDENGDYNDYDERTFHQTFGDLDN
;
A
#
# COMPACT_ATOMS: atom_id res chain seq x y z
N MET A 1 -42.02 -14.88 33.76
CA MET A 1 -43.45 -15.12 33.44
C MET A 1 -43.54 -16.34 32.53
N LYS A 2 -44.61 -17.15 32.71
CA LYS A 2 -44.89 -18.52 32.23
C LYS A 2 -44.24 -19.67 33.02
N LEU A 3 -45.05 -20.23 33.92
CA LEU A 3 -44.95 -21.60 34.42
C LEU A 3 -45.40 -22.56 33.30
N VAL A 4 -44.63 -23.60 33.04
CA VAL A 4 -45.04 -24.75 32.22
C VAL A 4 -45.12 -25.96 33.15
N SER A 5 -46.28 -26.61 33.12
CA SER A 5 -46.64 -27.82 33.85
C SER A 5 -45.72 -29.00 33.50
N TYR A 6 -45.29 -29.75 34.51
CA TYR A 6 -44.78 -31.10 34.31
C TYR A 6 -45.74 -32.11 34.95
N ASP A 7 -46.07 -33.13 34.16
CA ASP A 7 -47.03 -34.20 34.41
C ASP A 7 -46.44 -35.24 35.37
N SER A 8 -47.31 -35.79 36.21
CA SER A 8 -46.98 -36.68 37.31
C SER A 8 -46.98 -38.14 36.85
N GLN A 9 -45.83 -38.69 36.49
CA GLN A 9 -45.64 -40.15 36.51
C GLN A 9 -44.15 -40.53 36.39
N GLU A 10 -43.43 -40.49 37.51
CA GLU A 10 -42.38 -41.46 37.79
C GLU A 10 -42.22 -41.61 39.31
N GLN A 11 -42.40 -42.83 39.79
CA GLN A 11 -42.54 -43.18 41.20
C GLN A 11 -41.20 -43.08 41.94
N LEU A 12 -41.17 -42.31 43.02
CA LEU A 12 -40.22 -42.52 44.12
C LEU A 12 -41.00 -42.90 45.37
N ASN A 13 -40.74 -44.11 45.85
CA ASN A 13 -41.39 -44.77 46.98
C ASN A 13 -41.37 -43.90 48.25
N THR A 14 -42.51 -43.38 48.66
CA THR A 14 -42.76 -42.88 50.02
C THR A 14 -43.63 -43.89 50.78
N ILE A 15 -43.04 -44.58 51.76
CA ILE A 15 -43.80 -45.39 52.73
C ILE A 15 -44.13 -44.50 53.95
N ASN A 16 -45.39 -44.06 53.95
CA ASN A 16 -46.39 -43.95 55.02
C ASN A 16 -46.03 -43.45 56.43
N GLY A 17 -46.88 -42.52 56.89
CA GLY A 17 -47.15 -42.30 58.31
C GLY A 17 -47.96 -41.05 58.63
N GLN A 18 -49.19 -40.91 58.10
CA GLN A 18 -50.16 -39.94 58.62
C GLN A 18 -50.53 -40.27 60.08
N ILE A 19 -50.60 -39.28 60.96
CA ILE A 19 -51.48 -39.32 62.14
C ILE A 19 -52.20 -37.98 62.30
N HIS A 20 -53.52 -38.10 62.45
CA HIS A 20 -54.53 -37.08 62.62
C HIS A 20 -54.42 -36.27 63.92
N ASN A 21 -54.85 -35.02 63.83
CA ASN A 21 -55.28 -34.20 64.96
C ASN A 21 -56.43 -34.87 65.74
N TYR A 22 -56.30 -34.92 67.06
CA TYR A 22 -57.45 -34.98 67.96
C TYR A 22 -57.45 -33.74 68.85
N ALA A 23 -58.53 -32.97 68.70
CA ALA A 23 -58.90 -31.85 69.53
C ALA A 23 -59.06 -32.27 70.99
N ASN A 24 -58.74 -31.36 71.91
CA ASN A 24 -59.13 -31.49 73.30
C ASN A 24 -60.38 -30.64 73.60
N GLU A 25 -61.23 -31.21 74.45
CA GLU A 25 -62.22 -30.59 75.33
C GLU A 25 -63.45 -29.87 74.72
N ILE A 26 -64.64 -30.43 74.99
CA ILE A 26 -65.64 -29.89 75.94
C ILE A 26 -66.92 -30.73 75.80
N ALA A 27 -67.29 -31.47 76.86
CA ALA A 27 -68.63 -32.00 77.05
C ALA A 27 -69.15 -31.55 78.42
N TYR A 28 -69.88 -30.44 78.40
CA TYR A 28 -71.07 -30.09 79.18
C TYR A 28 -71.11 -30.35 80.71
N GLY A 29 -71.15 -29.24 81.45
CA GLY A 29 -72.42 -28.74 82.02
C GLY A 29 -72.99 -29.38 83.30
N ALA A 30 -73.01 -28.56 84.36
CA ALA A 30 -74.03 -28.43 85.42
C ALA A 30 -74.24 -29.57 86.45
N ASP A 31 -73.67 -29.30 87.64
CA ASP A 31 -74.25 -29.26 89.00
C ASP A 31 -75.21 -30.37 89.51
N GLN A 32 -74.86 -30.94 90.68
CA GLN A 32 -75.79 -31.35 91.76
C GLN A 32 -75.07 -31.46 93.12
N SER A 33 -74.91 -30.30 93.76
CA SER A 33 -75.24 -29.97 95.17
C SER A 33 -75.17 -31.02 96.30
N GLY A 34 -74.53 -30.63 97.41
CA GLY A 34 -75.13 -30.82 98.75
C GLY A 34 -74.22 -31.28 99.89
N LEU A 35 -73.58 -32.45 99.76
CA LEU A 35 -72.93 -33.13 100.92
C LEU A 35 -71.52 -33.68 100.62
N ARG A 36 -70.94 -33.32 99.47
CA ARG A 36 -69.58 -33.68 99.04
C ARG A 36 -68.54 -32.56 99.22
N SER A 37 -68.90 -31.40 99.78
CA SER A 37 -68.10 -30.17 99.72
C SER A 37 -66.87 -30.11 100.65
N ILE A 38 -66.74 -30.98 101.66
CA ILE A 38 -65.56 -30.98 102.55
C ILE A 38 -64.56 -32.08 102.17
N ALA A 39 -65.03 -33.25 101.69
CA ALA A 39 -64.17 -34.33 101.19
C ALA A 39 -63.70 -34.10 99.74
N ASN A 40 -64.54 -33.53 98.86
CA ASN A 40 -64.09 -33.05 97.55
C ASN A 40 -63.29 -31.75 97.65
N GLY A 41 -63.40 -30.98 98.74
CA GLY A 41 -62.53 -29.81 98.95
C GLY A 41 -61.05 -30.22 99.02
N ILE A 42 -60.71 -31.28 99.75
CA ILE A 42 -59.31 -31.73 99.93
C ILE A 42 -58.81 -32.56 98.72
N ALA A 43 -59.67 -33.34 98.06
CA ALA A 43 -59.30 -34.06 96.83
C ALA A 43 -59.17 -33.14 95.60
N ASN A 44 -60.06 -32.13 95.46
CA ASN A 44 -60.04 -31.16 94.36
C ASN A 44 -58.96 -30.08 94.58
N ILE A 45 -58.59 -29.76 95.83
CA ILE A 45 -57.37 -28.97 96.12
C ILE A 45 -56.13 -29.74 95.69
N ASN A 46 -56.02 -31.05 95.96
CA ASN A 46 -54.88 -31.85 95.49
C ASN A 46 -54.86 -31.95 93.95
N GLU A 47 -56.01 -32.15 93.30
CA GLU A 47 -56.10 -32.24 91.84
C GLU A 47 -55.84 -30.88 91.15
N GLN A 48 -56.28 -29.76 91.71
CA GLN A 48 -55.94 -28.41 91.26
C GLN A 48 -54.47 -28.04 91.54
N TYR A 49 -53.90 -28.46 92.67
CA TYR A 49 -52.46 -28.28 92.94
C TYR A 49 -51.59 -29.11 91.99
N GLN A 50 -52.00 -30.35 91.67
CA GLN A 50 -51.29 -31.18 90.69
C GLN A 50 -51.44 -30.61 89.26
N LYS A 51 -52.63 -30.13 88.88
CA LYS A 51 -52.82 -29.41 87.60
C LYS A 51 -51.98 -28.13 87.52
N LYS A 52 -51.92 -27.35 88.59
CA LYS A 52 -51.09 -26.14 88.67
C LYS A 52 -49.59 -26.48 88.62
N LEU A 53 -49.16 -27.54 89.30
CA LEU A 53 -47.78 -28.03 89.23
C LEU A 53 -47.43 -28.53 87.81
N ASP A 54 -48.34 -29.25 87.15
CA ASP A 54 -48.19 -29.69 85.77
C ASP A 54 -48.18 -28.52 84.78
N GLU A 55 -49.02 -27.50 84.99
CA GLU A 55 -49.00 -26.23 84.25
C GLU A 55 -47.66 -25.52 84.42
N ASP A 56 -47.17 -25.35 85.64
CA ASP A 56 -45.89 -24.70 85.94
C ASP A 56 -44.71 -25.47 85.31
N LEU A 57 -44.73 -26.80 85.36
CA LEU A 57 -43.74 -27.68 84.70
C LEU A 57 -43.80 -27.59 83.17
N ASN A 58 -44.99 -27.48 82.59
CA ASN A 58 -45.17 -27.29 81.15
C ASN A 58 -44.72 -25.89 80.70
N ILE A 59 -44.97 -24.84 81.48
CA ILE A 59 -44.47 -23.49 81.22
C ILE A 59 -42.94 -23.48 81.28
N ALA A 60 -42.33 -24.14 82.27
CA ALA A 60 -40.88 -24.28 82.37
C ALA A 60 -40.29 -25.00 81.13
N TYR A 61 -40.93 -26.08 80.68
CA TYR A 61 -40.56 -26.77 79.45
C TYR A 61 -40.69 -25.87 78.20
N MET A 62 -41.81 -25.15 78.04
CA MET A 62 -42.04 -24.27 76.89
C MET A 62 -41.03 -23.12 76.83
N ASN A 63 -40.68 -22.55 77.99
CA ASN A 63 -39.65 -21.52 78.09
C ASN A 63 -38.26 -22.08 77.74
N ALA A 64 -37.92 -23.27 78.23
CA ALA A 64 -36.66 -23.95 77.89
C ALA A 64 -36.58 -24.31 76.40
N GLU A 65 -37.67 -24.81 75.81
CA GLU A 65 -37.75 -25.09 74.38
C GLU A 65 -37.60 -23.81 73.54
N THR A 66 -38.27 -22.73 73.94
CA THR A 66 -38.20 -21.43 73.26
C THR A 66 -36.80 -20.82 73.37
N ASP A 67 -36.18 -20.85 74.55
CA ASP A 67 -34.83 -20.33 74.76
C ASP A 67 -33.80 -21.14 73.95
N TYR A 68 -33.89 -22.47 73.98
CA TYR A 68 -33.02 -23.34 73.20
C TYR A 68 -33.14 -23.02 71.70
N LYS A 69 -34.37 -23.04 71.16
CA LYS A 69 -34.60 -22.76 69.74
C LYS A 69 -34.14 -21.36 69.33
N LYS A 70 -34.33 -20.36 70.20
CA LYS A 70 -33.87 -18.99 69.94
C LYS A 70 -32.35 -18.91 69.87
N ARG A 71 -31.64 -19.50 70.84
CA ARG A 71 -30.16 -19.50 70.87
C ARG A 71 -29.57 -20.24 69.68
N ILE A 72 -30.14 -21.40 69.34
CA ILE A 72 -29.71 -22.18 68.18
C ILE A 72 -30.02 -21.45 66.87
N SER A 73 -31.20 -20.86 66.73
CA SER A 73 -31.54 -20.08 65.54
C SER A 73 -30.62 -18.87 65.38
N ASP A 74 -30.39 -18.10 66.45
CA ASP A 74 -29.49 -16.94 66.41
C ASP A 74 -28.06 -17.37 66.03
N ALA A 75 -27.52 -18.41 66.66
CA ALA A 75 -26.19 -18.94 66.33
C ALA A 75 -26.05 -19.40 64.87
N LEU A 76 -27.15 -19.86 64.24
CA LEU A 76 -27.12 -20.33 62.86
C LEU A 76 -27.39 -19.23 61.83
N THR A 77 -28.34 -18.32 62.10
CA THR A 77 -28.94 -17.43 61.09
C THR A 77 -28.81 -15.95 61.41
N ASN A 78 -28.06 -15.56 62.44
CA ASN A 78 -27.76 -14.15 62.68
C ASN A 78 -26.97 -13.58 61.49
N GLU A 79 -27.39 -12.42 60.99
CA GLU A 79 -26.82 -11.83 59.77
C GLU A 79 -25.34 -11.46 59.90
N ASP A 80 -24.89 -11.10 61.11
CA ASP A 80 -23.52 -10.62 61.36
C ASP A 80 -22.54 -11.76 61.67
N ASN A 81 -23.00 -12.82 62.35
CA ASN A 81 -22.11 -13.86 62.89
C ASN A 81 -22.68 -15.29 62.82
N GLY A 82 -23.83 -15.50 62.17
CA GLY A 82 -24.47 -16.80 62.07
C GLY A 82 -23.64 -17.79 61.26
N LEU A 83 -23.57 -19.05 61.73
CA LEU A 83 -22.76 -20.08 61.08
C LEU A 83 -23.17 -20.35 59.62
N LEU A 84 -24.44 -20.17 59.27
CA LEU A 84 -24.94 -20.34 57.89
C LEU A 84 -24.70 -19.10 56.99
N HIS A 85 -24.20 -18.00 57.55
CA HIS A 85 -23.77 -16.82 56.79
C HIS A 85 -22.27 -16.81 56.50
N THR A 86 -21.51 -17.74 57.08
CA THR A 86 -20.10 -17.94 56.73
C THR A 86 -19.95 -18.39 55.27
N SER A 87 -18.88 -17.94 54.60
CA SER A 87 -18.63 -18.25 53.18
C SER A 87 -17.20 -18.73 52.94
N LEU A 88 -17.03 -19.53 51.88
CA LEU A 88 -15.74 -20.06 51.43
C LEU A 88 -14.92 -20.72 52.57
N GLY A 89 -13.64 -20.38 52.70
CA GLY A 89 -12.75 -20.91 53.74
C GLY A 89 -13.18 -20.55 55.17
N GLY A 90 -14.00 -19.51 55.36
CA GLY A 90 -14.56 -19.13 56.66
C GLY A 90 -15.68 -20.06 57.16
N ALA A 91 -16.25 -20.88 56.26
CA ALA A 91 -17.21 -21.92 56.62
C ALA A 91 -16.53 -23.23 57.07
N ALA A 92 -15.20 -23.31 57.07
CA ALA A 92 -14.49 -24.50 57.54
C ALA A 92 -14.66 -24.67 59.05
N ASN A 93 -14.99 -25.90 59.48
CA ASN A 93 -15.20 -26.30 60.88
C ASN A 93 -16.44 -25.70 61.56
N ILE A 94 -17.39 -25.12 60.82
CA ILE A 94 -18.63 -24.61 61.43
C ILE A 94 -19.46 -25.72 62.09
N GLY A 95 -19.33 -26.98 61.64
CA GLY A 95 -19.92 -28.12 62.32
C GLY A 95 -19.38 -28.34 63.75
N TYR A 96 -18.10 -28.07 63.98
CA TYR A 96 -17.51 -28.12 65.32
C TYR A 96 -18.04 -26.97 66.19
N SER A 97 -18.04 -25.75 65.65
CA SER A 97 -18.58 -24.57 66.34
C SER A 97 -20.06 -24.73 66.70
N PHE A 98 -20.85 -25.35 65.83
CA PHE A 98 -22.25 -25.66 66.11
C PHE A 98 -22.39 -26.61 67.30
N ASN A 99 -21.61 -27.70 67.35
CA ASN A 99 -21.67 -28.66 68.45
C ASN A 99 -21.25 -28.03 69.80
N GLU A 100 -20.28 -27.12 69.80
CA GLU A 100 -19.86 -26.41 71.01
C GLU A 100 -20.96 -25.46 71.52
N ILE A 101 -21.55 -24.67 70.62
CA ILE A 101 -22.65 -23.75 70.94
C ILE A 101 -23.88 -24.51 71.42
N GLU A 102 -24.26 -25.58 70.73
CA GLU A 102 -25.39 -26.43 71.07
C GLU A 102 -25.20 -27.08 72.44
N SER A 103 -24.05 -27.71 72.68
CA SER A 103 -23.74 -28.36 73.95
C SER A 103 -23.81 -27.36 75.11
N LYS A 104 -23.23 -26.17 74.94
CA LYS A 104 -23.28 -25.12 75.96
C LYS A 104 -24.72 -24.66 76.24
N ALA A 105 -25.50 -24.38 75.19
CA ALA A 105 -26.89 -23.96 75.33
C ALA A 105 -27.74 -25.06 76.00
N ARG A 106 -27.54 -26.32 75.62
CA ARG A 106 -28.24 -27.48 76.19
C ARG A 106 -27.94 -27.62 77.69
N HIS A 107 -26.68 -27.54 78.10
CA HIS A 107 -26.29 -27.66 79.50
C HIS A 107 -26.86 -26.52 80.35
N GLU A 108 -26.69 -25.27 79.91
CA GLU A 108 -27.19 -24.10 80.64
C GLU A 108 -28.71 -24.12 80.83
N ILE A 109 -29.47 -24.59 79.83
CA ILE A 109 -30.93 -24.68 79.92
C ILE A 109 -31.35 -25.84 80.82
N LEU A 110 -30.66 -26.99 80.75
CA LEU A 110 -30.94 -28.16 81.58
C LEU A 110 -30.70 -27.90 83.07
N ASP A 111 -29.66 -27.12 83.39
CA ASP A 111 -29.33 -26.72 84.76
C ASP A 111 -30.40 -25.81 85.39
N ASN A 112 -31.05 -24.98 84.57
CA ASN A 112 -32.12 -24.07 84.99
C ASN A 112 -33.51 -24.72 84.99
N LEU A 113 -33.66 -25.92 84.43
CA LEU A 113 -34.92 -26.66 84.45
C LEU A 113 -35.20 -27.26 85.83
N PRO A 114 -36.46 -27.28 86.30
CA PRO A 114 -36.85 -27.95 87.54
C PRO A 114 -36.37 -29.40 87.58
N ASN A 115 -35.97 -29.86 88.77
CA ASN A 115 -35.47 -31.23 88.98
C ASN A 115 -36.60 -32.27 88.88
N ASN A 116 -37.08 -32.50 87.66
CA ASN A 116 -38.16 -33.40 87.30
C ASN A 116 -37.77 -34.22 86.07
N ASN A 117 -37.67 -35.55 86.23
CA ASN A 117 -37.20 -36.45 85.17
C ASN A 117 -38.07 -36.37 83.90
N ARG A 118 -39.40 -36.25 84.03
CA ARG A 118 -40.32 -36.24 82.88
C ARG A 118 -40.08 -35.03 81.96
N ILE A 119 -39.89 -33.84 82.53
CA ILE A 119 -39.67 -32.62 81.76
C ILE A 119 -38.23 -32.55 81.22
N ARG A 120 -37.24 -32.96 82.01
CA ARG A 120 -35.85 -33.04 81.56
C ARG A 120 -35.68 -34.01 80.39
N ASP A 121 -36.26 -35.21 80.46
CA ASP A 121 -36.24 -36.19 79.36
C ASP A 121 -37.02 -35.71 78.12
N ARG A 122 -38.07 -34.90 78.31
CA ARG A 122 -38.81 -34.29 77.20
C ARG A 122 -37.97 -33.22 76.51
N PHE A 123 -37.29 -32.36 77.27
CA PHE A 123 -36.37 -31.35 76.74
C PHE A 123 -35.20 -31.99 76.00
N LEU A 124 -34.56 -33.01 76.59
CA LEU A 124 -33.44 -33.72 75.95
C LEU A 124 -33.83 -34.34 74.61
N ARG A 125 -34.99 -35.01 74.52
CA ARG A 125 -35.49 -35.56 73.24
C ARG A 125 -35.80 -34.49 72.20
N MET A 126 -36.33 -33.34 72.61
CA MET A 126 -36.57 -32.20 71.72
C MET A 126 -35.23 -31.63 71.22
N ALA A 127 -34.27 -31.40 72.12
CA ALA A 127 -32.94 -30.90 71.79
C ALA A 127 -32.18 -31.86 70.87
N ASP A 128 -32.28 -33.18 71.08
CA ASP A 128 -31.68 -34.20 70.21
C ASP A 128 -32.22 -34.12 68.78
N ASN A 129 -33.55 -34.05 68.62
CA ASN A 129 -34.18 -33.94 67.30
C ASN A 129 -33.78 -32.65 66.57
N ASP A 130 -33.80 -31.52 67.28
CA ASP A 130 -33.41 -30.21 66.71
C ASP A 130 -31.91 -30.17 66.38
N THR A 131 -31.06 -30.81 67.19
CA THR A 131 -29.61 -30.91 66.95
C THR A 131 -29.34 -31.70 65.68
N ILE A 132 -30.02 -32.83 65.46
CA ILE A 132 -29.86 -33.64 64.25
C ILE A 132 -30.24 -32.83 63.00
N ALA A 133 -31.39 -32.15 63.04
CA ALA A 133 -31.88 -31.36 61.91
C ALA A 133 -30.93 -30.19 61.58
N ASN A 134 -30.47 -29.45 62.59
CA ASN A 134 -29.59 -28.31 62.39
C ASN A 134 -28.14 -28.70 62.07
N SER A 135 -27.62 -29.76 62.67
CA SER A 135 -26.31 -30.33 62.32
C SER A 135 -26.27 -30.75 60.85
N THR A 136 -27.35 -31.36 60.35
CA THR A 136 -27.48 -31.70 58.91
C THR A 136 -27.41 -30.45 58.03
N ARG A 137 -28.12 -29.37 58.40
CA ARG A 137 -28.08 -28.09 57.65
C ARG A 137 -26.69 -27.47 57.65
N VAL A 138 -26.01 -27.45 58.80
CA VAL A 138 -24.66 -26.92 58.95
C VAL A 138 -23.67 -27.73 58.12
N GLN A 139 -23.74 -29.06 58.14
CA GLN A 139 -22.88 -29.93 57.33
C GLN A 139 -23.09 -29.75 55.83
N VAL A 140 -24.34 -29.59 55.38
CA VAL A 140 -24.65 -29.31 53.97
C VAL A 140 -24.08 -27.95 53.55
N HIS A 141 -24.22 -26.92 54.39
CA HIS A 141 -23.67 -25.59 54.13
C HIS A 141 -22.14 -25.60 54.10
N GLU A 142 -21.49 -26.19 55.11
CA GLU A 142 -20.04 -26.37 55.19
C GLU A 142 -19.49 -27.07 53.95
N ARG A 143 -20.14 -28.17 53.53
CA ARG A 143 -19.74 -28.90 52.32
C ARG A 143 -19.91 -28.04 51.07
N SER A 144 -21.02 -27.33 50.93
CA SER A 144 -21.30 -26.46 49.77
C SER A 144 -20.27 -25.34 49.64
N GLU A 145 -19.99 -24.62 50.73
CA GLU A 145 -19.00 -23.52 50.75
C GLU A 145 -17.57 -24.02 50.56
N ARG A 146 -17.25 -25.21 51.08
CA ARG A 146 -15.96 -25.85 50.83
C ARG A 146 -15.74 -26.21 49.36
N GLU A 147 -16.77 -26.70 48.67
CA GLU A 147 -16.69 -26.96 47.22
C GLU A 147 -16.52 -25.65 46.43
N LYS A 148 -17.24 -24.58 46.78
CA LYS A 148 -17.02 -23.24 46.18
C LYS A 148 -15.60 -22.72 46.41
N TYR A 149 -15.07 -22.90 47.62
CA TYR A 149 -13.70 -22.49 47.95
C TYR A 149 -12.65 -23.27 47.15
N LYS A 150 -12.86 -24.58 46.94
CA LYS A 150 -12.03 -25.38 46.02
C LYS A 150 -12.06 -24.76 44.62
N ASP A 151 -13.25 -24.48 44.06
CA ASP A 151 -13.36 -23.94 42.70
C ASP A 151 -12.70 -22.55 42.56
N VAL A 152 -12.87 -21.64 43.51
CA VAL A 152 -12.20 -20.32 43.50
C VAL A 152 -10.68 -20.47 43.58
N THR A 153 -10.20 -21.34 44.48
CA THR A 153 -8.76 -21.60 44.64
C THR A 153 -8.18 -22.21 43.37
N PHE A 154 -8.90 -23.14 42.75
CA PHE A 154 -8.51 -23.74 41.48
C PHE A 154 -8.45 -22.71 40.36
N ASN A 155 -9.50 -21.89 40.20
CA ASN A 155 -9.56 -20.86 39.16
C ASN A 155 -8.43 -19.82 39.29
N ASN A 156 -8.10 -19.40 40.50
CA ASN A 156 -6.95 -18.52 40.73
C ASN A 156 -5.63 -19.16 40.30
N ASN A 157 -5.43 -20.45 40.62
CA ASN A 157 -4.24 -21.20 40.18
C ASN A 157 -4.24 -21.38 38.65
N LEU A 158 -5.40 -21.64 38.05
CA LEU A 158 -5.56 -21.75 36.60
C LEU A 158 -5.16 -20.45 35.90
N ASP A 159 -5.63 -19.30 36.38
CA ASP A 159 -5.30 -17.99 35.82
C ASP A 159 -3.79 -17.70 35.94
N GLN A 160 -3.17 -18.05 37.07
CA GLN A 160 -1.72 -17.93 37.24
C GLN A 160 -0.94 -18.84 36.28
N SER A 161 -1.30 -20.13 36.19
CA SER A 161 -0.65 -21.06 35.26
C SER A 161 -0.81 -20.61 33.81
N LYS A 162 -2.00 -20.11 33.45
CA LYS A 162 -2.27 -19.51 32.13
C LYS A 162 -1.36 -18.31 31.88
N GLN A 163 -1.24 -17.38 32.82
CA GLN A 163 -0.36 -16.21 32.68
C GLN A 163 1.11 -16.61 32.52
N ILE A 164 1.59 -17.56 33.33
CA ILE A 164 2.97 -18.08 33.23
C ILE A 164 3.21 -18.70 31.85
N ALA A 165 2.30 -19.54 31.38
CA ALA A 165 2.41 -20.18 30.07
C ALA A 165 2.39 -19.15 28.93
N VAL A 166 1.53 -18.14 29.00
CA VAL A 166 1.44 -17.07 27.98
C VAL A 166 2.68 -16.18 27.99
N LEU A 167 3.18 -15.77 29.15
CA LEU A 167 4.41 -14.95 29.24
C LEU A 167 5.64 -15.74 28.81
N GLY A 168 5.66 -17.04 29.08
CA GLY A 168 6.71 -17.98 28.71
C GLY A 168 6.51 -18.66 27.36
N PHE A 169 5.66 -18.12 26.47
CA PHE A 169 5.27 -18.79 25.20
C PHE A 169 6.45 -19.10 24.27
N ASN A 170 7.63 -18.51 24.49
CA ASN A 170 8.84 -18.75 23.70
C ASN A 170 9.75 -19.85 24.30
N ASN A 171 9.34 -20.46 25.43
CA ASN A 171 10.08 -21.51 26.10
C ASN A 171 9.18 -22.73 26.35
N PRO A 172 9.35 -23.82 25.56
CA PRO A 172 8.56 -25.04 25.69
C PRO A 172 8.52 -25.60 27.12
N ASN A 173 9.63 -25.53 27.86
CA ASN A 173 9.73 -26.06 29.22
C ASN A 173 8.85 -25.29 30.21
N VAL A 174 8.72 -23.96 30.03
CA VAL A 174 7.87 -23.13 30.91
C VAL A 174 6.41 -23.45 30.69
N VAL A 175 6.00 -23.59 29.43
CA VAL A 175 4.63 -23.96 29.06
C VAL A 175 4.29 -25.36 29.58
N GLN A 176 5.20 -26.33 29.39
CA GLN A 176 5.01 -27.70 29.88
C GLN A 176 4.93 -27.73 31.41
N THR A 177 5.80 -27.01 32.12
CA THR A 177 5.79 -26.95 33.59
C THR A 177 4.47 -26.36 34.12
N ALA A 178 3.93 -25.33 33.45
CA ALA A 178 2.64 -24.74 33.82
C ALA A 178 1.47 -25.72 33.63
N LEU A 179 1.48 -26.49 32.53
CA LEU A 179 0.48 -27.53 32.24
C LEU A 179 0.59 -28.71 33.22
N ASP A 180 1.79 -29.22 33.47
CA ASP A 180 2.01 -30.31 34.42
C ASP A 180 1.61 -29.90 35.85
N GLY A 181 1.92 -28.65 36.23
CA GLY A 181 1.54 -28.09 37.52
C GLY A 181 0.03 -28.02 37.70
N ILE A 182 -0.70 -27.46 36.72
CA ILE A 182 -2.17 -27.39 36.81
C ILE A 182 -2.80 -28.78 36.69
N GLY A 183 -2.22 -29.69 35.91
CA GLY A 183 -2.64 -31.08 35.78
C GLY A 183 -2.59 -31.83 37.12
N LYS A 184 -1.51 -31.65 37.90
CA LYS A 184 -1.40 -32.19 39.27
C LYS A 184 -2.42 -31.56 40.22
N ASN A 185 -2.68 -30.26 40.10
CA ASN A 185 -3.71 -29.59 40.90
C ASN A 185 -5.11 -30.14 40.61
N ILE A 186 -5.42 -30.45 39.34
CA ILE A 186 -6.71 -31.08 38.96
C ILE A 186 -6.84 -32.45 39.62
N GLU A 187 -5.79 -33.28 39.59
CA GLU A 187 -5.79 -34.59 40.25
C GLU A 187 -5.99 -34.46 41.77
N LEU A 188 -5.28 -33.53 42.41
CA LEU A 188 -5.37 -33.30 43.86
C LEU A 188 -6.76 -32.80 44.29
N MET A 189 -7.38 -31.93 43.50
CA MET A 189 -8.64 -31.26 43.87
C MET A 189 -9.90 -32.02 43.48
N TYR A 190 -9.85 -32.77 42.38
CA TYR A 190 -11.01 -33.44 41.79
C TYR A 190 -10.83 -34.96 41.60
N GLY A 191 -9.75 -35.55 42.11
CA GLY A 191 -9.48 -36.99 42.00
C GLY A 191 -10.57 -37.89 42.60
N ASP A 192 -11.31 -37.39 43.59
CA ASP A 192 -12.44 -38.08 44.22
C ASP A 192 -13.69 -38.19 43.32
N ARG A 193 -13.76 -37.43 42.23
CA ARG A 193 -14.86 -37.44 41.26
C ARG A 193 -14.72 -38.48 40.15
N GLY A 194 -13.64 -39.25 40.16
CA GLY A 194 -13.38 -40.33 39.20
C GLY A 194 -12.52 -39.94 37.99
N GLU A 195 -11.92 -40.95 37.38
CA GLU A 195 -10.88 -40.79 36.34
C GLU A 195 -11.40 -40.09 35.08
N GLU A 196 -12.62 -40.40 34.63
CA GLU A 196 -13.21 -39.76 33.45
C GLU A 196 -13.45 -38.25 33.66
N PHE A 197 -13.90 -37.85 34.85
CA PHE A 197 -14.08 -36.44 35.18
C PHE A 197 -12.74 -35.69 35.18
N VAL A 198 -11.72 -36.26 35.83
CA VAL A 198 -10.35 -35.69 35.86
C VAL A 198 -9.79 -35.55 34.46
N LYS A 199 -9.92 -36.57 33.61
CA LYS A 199 -9.46 -36.54 32.22
C LYS A 199 -10.17 -35.45 31.41
N GLY A 200 -11.50 -35.37 31.51
CA GLY A 200 -12.28 -34.33 30.85
C GLY A 200 -11.88 -32.92 31.31
N LYS A 201 -11.70 -32.71 32.62
CA LYS A 201 -11.31 -31.42 33.17
C LYS A 201 -9.88 -31.02 32.78
N LYS A 202 -8.95 -31.97 32.74
CA LYS A 202 -7.59 -31.75 32.23
C LYS A 202 -7.62 -31.30 30.78
N GLN A 203 -8.38 -31.97 29.92
CA GLN A 203 -8.51 -31.59 28.51
C GLN A 203 -9.04 -30.16 28.35
N GLU A 204 -10.14 -29.83 29.04
CA GLU A 204 -10.75 -28.49 29.02
C GLU A 204 -9.75 -27.38 29.41
N VAL A 205 -8.99 -27.62 30.49
CA VAL A 205 -8.00 -26.67 31.02
C VAL A 205 -6.78 -26.57 30.10
N TYR A 206 -6.26 -27.69 29.61
CA TYR A 206 -5.12 -27.71 28.70
C TYR A 206 -5.46 -27.01 27.39
N ASP A 207 -6.65 -27.25 26.85
CA ASP A 207 -7.15 -26.55 25.66
C ASP A 207 -7.27 -25.05 25.87
N THR A 208 -7.77 -24.62 27.04
CA THR A 208 -7.89 -23.19 27.40
C THR A 208 -6.53 -22.50 27.49
N ILE A 209 -5.56 -23.13 28.17
CA ILE A 209 -4.19 -22.59 28.28
C ILE A 209 -3.51 -22.64 26.90
N GLY A 210 -3.58 -23.77 26.21
CA GLY A 210 -2.99 -23.98 24.89
C GLY A 210 -3.49 -22.98 23.86
N GLN A 211 -4.80 -22.70 23.81
CA GLN A 211 -5.37 -21.67 22.94
C GLN A 211 -4.82 -20.28 23.26
N SER A 212 -4.61 -19.97 24.54
CA SER A 212 -4.07 -18.66 24.97
C SER A 212 -2.61 -18.50 24.57
N VAL A 213 -1.80 -19.54 24.74
CA VAL A 213 -0.39 -19.58 24.32
C VAL A 213 -0.27 -19.50 22.80
N VAL A 214 -1.08 -20.27 22.07
CA VAL A 214 -1.17 -20.22 20.60
C VAL A 214 -1.52 -18.81 20.11
N ASN A 215 -2.52 -18.17 20.71
CA ASN A 215 -2.93 -16.83 20.31
C ASN A 215 -1.81 -15.80 20.50
N GLU A 216 -1.08 -15.86 21.61
CA GLU A 216 0.07 -14.99 21.85
C GLU A 216 1.18 -15.25 20.83
N ALA A 217 1.54 -16.52 20.62
CA ALA A 217 2.61 -16.90 19.70
C ALA A 217 2.32 -16.47 18.25
N VAL A 218 1.07 -16.65 17.80
CA VAL A 218 0.61 -16.21 16.47
C VAL A 218 0.59 -14.68 16.39
N THR A 219 0.09 -13.99 17.42
CA THR A 219 0.04 -12.51 17.46
C THR A 219 1.43 -11.91 17.35
N ARG A 220 2.43 -12.53 17.97
CA ARG A 220 3.84 -12.08 17.91
C ARG A 220 4.56 -12.50 16.64
N ASN A 221 3.94 -13.30 15.77
CA ASN A 221 4.57 -13.89 14.59
C ASN A 221 5.92 -14.59 14.91
N ASP A 222 6.03 -15.24 16.08
CA ASP A 222 7.27 -15.90 16.50
C ASP A 222 7.41 -17.26 15.80
N ILE A 223 7.87 -17.22 14.55
CA ILE A 223 8.11 -18.41 13.73
C ILE A 223 9.29 -19.27 14.21
N LYS A 224 10.10 -18.78 15.17
CA LYS A 224 11.27 -19.51 15.68
C LYS A 224 10.87 -20.44 16.84
N TYR A 225 10.18 -19.90 17.84
CA TYR A 225 9.81 -20.63 19.04
C TYR A 225 8.35 -21.10 19.04
N GLY A 226 7.47 -20.44 18.26
CA GLY A 226 6.06 -20.81 18.10
C GLY A 226 5.85 -22.29 17.73
N PRO A 227 6.51 -22.82 16.69
CA PRO A 227 6.39 -24.25 16.33
C PRO A 227 6.86 -25.20 17.44
N GLN A 228 7.90 -24.83 18.19
CA GLN A 228 8.44 -25.64 19.29
C GLN A 228 7.44 -25.71 20.46
N VAL A 229 6.79 -24.58 20.76
CA VAL A 229 5.77 -24.53 21.81
C VAL A 229 4.47 -25.22 21.38
N ILE A 230 4.05 -25.11 20.12
CA ILE A 230 2.94 -25.93 19.59
C ILE A 230 3.25 -27.42 19.75
N ALA A 231 4.47 -27.85 19.43
CA ALA A 231 4.87 -29.25 19.61
C ALA A 231 4.80 -29.69 21.09
N ALA A 232 5.24 -28.83 22.02
CA ALA A 232 5.13 -29.10 23.45
C ALA A 232 3.67 -29.14 23.94
N LEU A 233 2.80 -28.24 23.44
CA LEU A 233 1.37 -28.27 23.72
C LEU A 233 0.71 -29.56 23.19
N ARG A 234 1.12 -30.01 21.99
CA ARG A 234 0.68 -31.28 21.41
C ARG A 234 1.08 -32.47 22.27
N GLN A 235 2.33 -32.49 22.73
CA GLN A 235 2.84 -33.52 23.63
C GLN A 235 2.11 -33.52 24.99
N ALA A 236 1.75 -32.34 25.49
CA ALA A 236 0.96 -32.21 26.71
C ALA A 236 -0.51 -32.63 26.55
N GLY A 237 -0.99 -32.85 25.32
CA GLY A 237 -2.32 -33.35 25.03
C GLY A 237 -3.36 -32.27 24.70
N VAL A 238 -2.95 -31.06 24.30
CA VAL A 238 -3.87 -30.04 23.78
C VAL A 238 -4.54 -30.51 22.48
N SER A 239 -5.83 -30.24 22.32
CA SER A 239 -6.63 -30.65 21.18
C SER A 239 -6.07 -30.15 19.84
N GLU A 240 -5.97 -31.06 18.86
CA GLU A 240 -5.41 -30.76 17.54
C GLU A 240 -6.21 -29.69 16.78
N GLY A 241 -7.51 -29.53 17.05
CA GLY A 241 -8.32 -28.45 16.45
C GLY A 241 -7.88 -27.03 16.84
N ILE A 242 -7.19 -26.87 17.97
CA ILE A 242 -6.58 -25.60 18.42
C ILE A 242 -5.21 -25.43 17.76
N LEU A 243 -4.41 -26.49 17.79
CA LEU A 243 -3.03 -26.48 17.30
C LEU A 243 -2.94 -26.34 15.78
N ALA A 244 -3.84 -26.99 15.03
CA ALA A 244 -3.88 -26.93 13.57
C ALA A 244 -4.09 -25.50 13.03
N LYS A 245 -4.86 -24.66 13.75
CA LYS A 245 -5.04 -23.24 13.39
C LYS A 245 -3.76 -22.45 13.58
N ALA A 246 -2.99 -22.78 14.62
CA ALA A 246 -1.70 -22.17 14.90
C ALA A 246 -0.67 -22.55 13.83
N ASP A 247 -0.60 -23.84 13.49
CA ASP A 247 0.28 -24.36 12.44
C ASP A 247 -0.02 -23.71 11.09
N ALA A 248 -1.31 -23.54 10.75
CA ALA A 248 -1.72 -22.82 9.53
C ALA A 248 -1.27 -21.35 9.54
N ALA A 249 -1.43 -20.65 10.68
CA ALA A 249 -1.01 -19.26 10.80
C ALA A 249 0.51 -19.08 10.67
N PHE A 250 1.30 -19.93 11.34
CA PHE A 250 2.77 -19.90 11.20
C PHE A 250 3.24 -20.29 9.80
N GLN A 251 2.59 -21.26 9.16
CA GLN A 251 2.83 -21.59 7.75
C GLN A 251 2.58 -20.38 6.86
N GLN A 252 1.45 -19.67 7.01
CA GLN A 252 1.16 -18.46 6.25
C GLN A 252 2.22 -17.36 6.43
N VAL A 253 2.68 -17.12 7.67
CA VAL A 253 3.74 -16.12 7.94
C VAL A 253 5.06 -16.51 7.27
N ASN A 254 5.46 -17.78 7.38
CA ASN A 254 6.67 -18.29 6.76
C ASN A 254 6.60 -18.23 5.23
N SER A 255 5.46 -18.59 4.63
CA SER A 255 5.21 -18.45 3.20
C SER A 255 5.27 -17.00 2.77
N GLN A 256 4.65 -16.08 3.51
CA GLN A 256 4.70 -14.65 3.21
C GLN A 256 6.13 -14.11 3.23
N GLN A 257 6.97 -14.50 4.19
CA GLN A 257 8.39 -14.12 4.22
C GLN A 257 9.16 -14.67 3.02
N THR A 258 8.93 -15.94 2.68
CA THR A 258 9.55 -16.60 1.53
C THR A 258 9.17 -15.90 0.22
N ILE A 259 7.89 -15.58 0.04
CA ILE A 259 7.37 -14.86 -1.11
C ILE A 259 8.00 -13.46 -1.17
N ASN A 260 7.98 -12.71 -0.06
CA ASN A 260 8.55 -11.36 0.00
C ASN A 260 10.04 -11.33 -0.36
N GLY A 261 10.80 -12.36 0.02
CA GLY A 261 12.22 -12.46 -0.32
C GLY A 261 12.51 -12.71 -1.80
N LYS A 262 11.52 -13.21 -2.57
CA LYS A 262 11.68 -13.55 -4.00
C LYS A 262 10.98 -12.58 -4.93
N ILE A 263 9.90 -11.95 -4.47
CA ILE A 263 8.94 -11.25 -5.33
C ILE A 263 9.59 -10.15 -6.18
N SER A 264 10.58 -9.43 -5.64
CA SER A 264 11.30 -8.41 -6.41
C SER A 264 12.06 -9.02 -7.60
N GLY A 265 12.82 -10.09 -7.38
CA GLY A 265 13.56 -10.77 -8.44
C GLY A 265 12.64 -11.46 -9.45
N ASP A 266 11.49 -11.95 -9.00
CA ASP A 266 10.49 -12.53 -9.89
C ASP A 266 9.83 -11.46 -10.77
N VAL A 267 9.52 -10.28 -10.23
CA VAL A 267 9.02 -9.15 -11.05
C VAL A 267 10.08 -8.70 -12.07
N ASP A 268 11.37 -8.74 -11.72
CA ASP A 268 12.46 -8.47 -12.67
C ASP A 268 12.53 -9.53 -13.79
N THR A 269 12.27 -10.80 -13.45
CA THR A 269 12.36 -11.93 -14.38
C THR A 269 11.14 -12.03 -15.31
N TYR A 270 9.93 -11.90 -14.76
CA TYR A 270 8.67 -12.13 -15.47
C TYR A 270 8.02 -10.83 -15.96
N GLY A 271 8.46 -9.67 -15.47
CA GLY A 271 7.92 -8.35 -15.81
C GLY A 271 6.57 -8.06 -15.15
N GLU A 272 6.14 -6.79 -15.16
CA GLU A 272 4.94 -6.36 -14.42
C GLU A 272 3.61 -7.02 -14.88
N GLY A 273 3.55 -7.50 -16.13
CA GLY A 273 2.42 -8.27 -16.66
C GLY A 273 2.54 -9.79 -16.46
N GLY A 274 3.64 -10.28 -15.90
CA GLY A 274 3.99 -11.70 -15.82
C GLY A 274 3.41 -12.46 -14.62
N ARG A 275 2.53 -11.84 -13.82
CA ARG A 275 2.10 -12.36 -12.51
C ARG A 275 1.60 -13.80 -12.52
N GLU A 276 0.82 -14.20 -13.53
CA GLU A 276 0.24 -15.54 -13.59
C GLU A 276 1.33 -16.57 -13.87
N LYS A 277 2.27 -16.26 -14.78
CA LYS A 277 3.41 -17.13 -15.10
C LYS A 277 4.35 -17.27 -13.91
N ALA A 278 4.60 -16.18 -13.19
CA ALA A 278 5.41 -16.17 -11.98
C ALA A 278 4.75 -16.99 -10.86
N ALA A 279 3.44 -16.83 -10.65
CA ALA A 279 2.67 -17.60 -9.68
C ALA A 279 2.67 -19.11 -10.02
N ASP A 280 2.48 -19.47 -11.28
CA ASP A 280 2.52 -20.86 -11.73
C ASP A 280 3.92 -21.46 -11.55
N ALA A 281 4.98 -20.69 -11.84
CA ALA A 281 6.36 -21.12 -11.59
C ALA A 281 6.64 -21.30 -10.08
N TYR A 282 6.15 -20.41 -9.23
CA TYR A 282 6.25 -20.52 -7.77
C TYR A 282 5.53 -21.78 -7.24
N VAL A 283 4.28 -21.98 -7.63
CA VAL A 283 3.48 -23.15 -7.20
C VAL A 283 4.08 -24.45 -7.75
N ASN A 284 4.55 -24.47 -9.00
CA ASN A 284 5.29 -25.62 -9.55
C ASN A 284 6.61 -25.84 -8.79
N GLY A 285 7.27 -24.76 -8.39
CA GLY A 285 8.41 -24.77 -7.48
C GLY A 285 8.08 -25.44 -6.16
N LEU A 286 6.96 -25.09 -5.50
CA LEU A 286 6.51 -25.73 -4.25
C LEU A 286 6.12 -27.20 -4.45
N ARG A 287 5.43 -27.53 -5.56
CA ARG A 287 5.12 -28.91 -5.98
C ARG A 287 6.40 -29.73 -6.19
N ASN A 288 7.50 -29.10 -6.61
CA ASN A 288 8.77 -29.75 -6.91
C ASN A 288 9.81 -29.64 -5.78
N GLN A 289 9.73 -28.66 -4.89
CA GLN A 289 10.58 -28.52 -3.69
C GLN A 289 10.32 -29.65 -2.70
N ASN A 290 9.09 -30.18 -2.69
CA ASN A 290 8.73 -31.41 -1.99
C ASN A 290 9.20 -32.71 -2.70
N LYS A 291 10.00 -32.60 -3.76
CA LYS A 291 10.67 -33.72 -4.44
C LYS A 291 12.20 -33.76 -4.25
N GLY A 292 12.76 -32.99 -3.31
CA GLY A 292 14.16 -33.10 -2.91
C GLY A 292 14.33 -33.82 -1.58
N GLY A 293 14.77 -35.07 -1.48
CA GLY A 293 14.84 -36.13 -2.47
C GLY A 293 14.15 -37.36 -1.89
N SER A 294 13.43 -38.12 -2.71
CA SER A 294 13.00 -39.46 -2.30
C SER A 294 14.25 -40.25 -1.97
N ILE A 295 14.43 -40.64 -0.71
CA ILE A 295 15.44 -41.63 -0.38
C ILE A 295 15.20 -42.83 -1.29
N ASN A 296 16.21 -43.25 -2.03
CA ASN A 296 16.07 -44.42 -2.89
C ASN A 296 16.03 -45.65 -1.97
N ILE A 297 14.82 -46.07 -1.58
CA ILE A 297 14.60 -47.18 -0.62
C ILE A 297 15.27 -48.47 -1.11
N ALA A 298 15.29 -48.72 -2.42
CA ALA A 298 15.95 -49.90 -2.97
C ALA A 298 17.49 -49.81 -2.82
N ALA A 299 18.08 -48.64 -3.06
CA ALA A 299 19.51 -48.42 -2.83
C ALA A 299 19.86 -48.43 -1.34
N LEU A 300 18.98 -47.90 -0.49
CA LEU A 300 19.09 -47.98 0.97
C LEU A 300 19.11 -49.45 1.42
N ASP A 301 18.12 -50.23 1.00
CA ASP A 301 18.02 -51.66 1.35
C ASP A 301 19.23 -52.43 0.85
N SER A 302 19.71 -52.14 -0.36
CA SER A 302 20.92 -52.75 -0.91
C SER A 302 22.17 -52.40 -0.10
N ALA A 303 22.35 -51.13 0.29
CA ALA A 303 23.48 -50.67 1.08
C ALA A 303 23.48 -51.24 2.50
N VAL A 304 22.32 -51.29 3.15
CA VAL A 304 22.14 -51.93 4.47
C VAL A 304 22.47 -53.42 4.38
N ASN A 305 21.80 -54.15 3.48
CA ASN A 305 21.97 -55.60 3.35
C ASN A 305 23.41 -55.99 2.97
N GLY A 306 24.07 -55.23 2.10
CA GLY A 306 25.47 -55.44 1.72
C GLY A 306 26.46 -55.13 2.84
N SER A 307 26.02 -54.42 3.88
CA SER A 307 26.85 -54.08 5.04
C SER A 307 26.64 -54.99 6.23
N ILE A 308 25.55 -55.77 6.29
CA ILE A 308 25.26 -56.70 7.40
C ILE A 308 26.45 -57.63 7.63
N GLY A 309 26.89 -57.72 8.89
CA GLY A 309 28.03 -58.53 9.30
C GLY A 309 29.40 -57.85 9.18
N LYS A 310 29.50 -56.64 8.60
CA LYS A 310 30.75 -55.86 8.64
C LYS A 310 31.15 -55.57 10.09
N PRO A 311 32.41 -55.82 10.51
CA PRO A 311 32.89 -55.52 11.86
C PRO A 311 32.81 -54.04 12.23
N TYR A 312 32.63 -53.77 13.52
CA TYR A 312 32.69 -52.42 14.07
C TYR A 312 34.11 -52.03 14.46
N VAL A 313 34.58 -50.91 13.92
CA VAL A 313 35.86 -50.28 14.26
C VAL A 313 35.64 -48.76 14.27
N LEU A 314 35.73 -48.15 15.45
CA LEU A 314 35.60 -46.71 15.63
C LEU A 314 36.66 -45.98 14.79
N GLY A 315 36.23 -45.03 13.96
CA GLY A 315 37.08 -44.25 13.06
C GLY A 315 37.39 -44.94 11.72
N SER A 316 36.76 -46.08 11.40
CA SER A 316 36.96 -46.77 10.12
C SER A 316 36.53 -45.93 8.91
N ASP A 317 37.14 -46.21 7.75
CA ASP A 317 36.90 -45.57 6.46
C ASP A 317 35.67 -46.13 5.71
N GLY A 318 35.07 -47.21 6.21
CA GLY A 318 33.88 -47.85 5.64
C GLY A 318 34.15 -49.02 4.68
N GLY A 319 35.41 -49.39 4.44
CA GLY A 319 35.82 -50.51 3.59
C GLY A 319 35.45 -51.88 4.18
N ASP A 320 36.42 -52.54 4.81
CA ASP A 320 36.26 -53.86 5.43
C ASP A 320 35.60 -53.80 6.83
N ALA A 321 35.59 -52.64 7.46
CA ALA A 321 34.95 -52.36 8.75
C ALA A 321 34.27 -50.98 8.72
N THR A 322 33.39 -50.71 9.68
CA THR A 322 32.67 -49.43 9.77
C THR A 322 32.44 -49.03 11.22
N ASP A 323 31.91 -47.85 11.48
CA ASP A 323 31.27 -47.54 12.76
C ASP A 323 29.89 -46.90 12.51
N CYS A 324 29.17 -46.58 13.59
CA CYS A 324 27.78 -46.11 13.51
C CYS A 324 27.63 -44.88 12.61
N GLY A 325 28.49 -43.89 12.76
CA GLY A 325 28.42 -42.67 11.96
C GLY A 325 28.86 -42.85 10.51
N LYS A 326 29.82 -43.74 10.20
CA LYS A 326 30.24 -44.00 8.80
C LYS A 326 29.18 -44.80 8.10
N PHE A 327 28.65 -45.80 8.80
CA PHE A 327 27.60 -46.64 8.30
C PHE A 327 26.40 -45.80 7.86
N THR A 328 25.90 -44.90 8.71
CA THR A 328 24.78 -44.01 8.33
C THR A 328 25.17 -43.05 7.22
N LEU A 329 26.36 -42.45 7.26
CA LEU A 329 26.88 -41.56 6.21
C LEU A 329 26.88 -42.23 4.83
N ASP A 330 27.46 -43.43 4.71
CA ASP A 330 27.59 -44.15 3.45
C ASP A 330 26.26 -44.73 2.96
N THR A 331 25.45 -45.25 3.89
CA THR A 331 24.15 -45.84 3.60
C THR A 331 23.19 -44.78 3.08
N LEU A 332 23.13 -43.60 3.73
CA LEU A 332 22.28 -42.50 3.28
C LEU A 332 22.81 -41.88 1.98
N ALA A 333 24.13 -41.73 1.82
CA ALA A 333 24.71 -41.22 0.58
C ALA A 333 24.39 -42.12 -0.62
N SER A 334 24.45 -43.44 -0.44
CA SER A 334 24.06 -44.42 -1.46
C SER A 334 22.59 -44.33 -1.83
N ALA A 335 21.76 -43.90 -0.88
CA ALA A 335 20.33 -43.68 -1.08
C ALA A 335 19.97 -42.24 -1.54
N GLY A 336 20.98 -41.41 -1.84
CA GLY A 336 20.81 -40.05 -2.37
C GLY A 336 20.65 -38.95 -1.32
N VAL A 337 20.93 -39.24 -0.05
CA VAL A 337 20.83 -38.29 1.06
C VAL A 337 22.22 -37.90 1.55
N LYS A 338 22.51 -36.59 1.58
CA LYS A 338 23.80 -36.07 2.02
C LYS A 338 23.80 -35.73 3.51
N LEU A 339 24.66 -36.39 4.28
CA LEU A 339 25.03 -35.96 5.62
C LEU A 339 26.36 -35.20 5.56
N ASN A 340 26.45 -34.10 6.32
CA ASN A 340 27.62 -33.22 6.38
C ASN A 340 28.61 -33.65 7.46
N TYR A 341 28.16 -34.45 8.42
CA TYR A 341 28.97 -34.89 9.55
C TYR A 341 29.12 -36.40 9.58
N ARG A 342 30.30 -36.80 10.06
CA ARG A 342 30.70 -38.18 10.19
C ARG A 342 30.30 -38.79 11.53
N THR A 343 30.29 -38.01 12.60
CA THR A 343 29.99 -38.48 13.97
C THR A 343 28.47 -38.55 14.21
N ALA A 344 28.04 -39.40 15.15
CA ALA A 344 26.62 -39.58 15.47
C ALA A 344 25.99 -38.27 15.99
N ASP A 345 26.69 -37.58 16.87
CA ASP A 345 26.28 -36.31 17.46
C ASP A 345 26.37 -35.13 16.48
N GLY A 346 27.30 -35.17 15.52
CA GLY A 346 27.34 -34.24 14.38
C GLY A 346 26.14 -34.43 13.44
N GLN A 347 25.74 -35.68 13.17
CA GLN A 347 24.54 -35.96 12.38
C GLN A 347 23.25 -35.54 13.12
N TYR A 348 23.22 -35.68 14.44
CA TYR A 348 22.16 -35.13 15.28
C TYR A 348 22.11 -33.59 15.18
N LEU A 349 23.26 -32.92 15.32
CA LEU A 349 23.35 -31.46 15.19
C LEU A 349 22.88 -31.00 13.81
N GLN A 350 23.20 -31.73 12.73
CA GLN A 350 22.67 -31.43 11.41
C GLN A 350 21.14 -31.52 11.37
N ALA A 351 20.56 -32.59 11.92
CA ALA A 351 19.11 -32.71 11.99
C ALA A 351 18.47 -31.56 12.80
N GLU A 352 19.12 -31.11 13.87
CA GLU A 352 18.69 -29.97 14.68
C GLU A 352 18.73 -28.66 13.88
N GLN A 353 19.86 -28.37 13.25
CA GLN A 353 20.08 -27.15 12.45
C GLN A 353 19.13 -27.07 11.24
N GLU A 354 18.78 -28.21 10.67
CA GLU A 354 17.84 -28.32 9.55
C GLU A 354 16.37 -28.38 9.99
N GLY A 355 16.07 -28.33 11.30
CA GLY A 355 14.70 -28.40 11.82
C GLY A 355 14.02 -29.74 11.59
N LYS A 356 14.81 -30.82 11.50
CA LYS A 356 14.39 -32.19 11.16
C LYS A 356 14.35 -33.14 12.36
N LEU A 357 14.48 -32.64 13.59
CA LEU A 357 14.43 -33.49 14.78
C LEU A 357 13.00 -33.67 15.31
N THR A 358 12.68 -34.90 15.70
CA THR A 358 11.53 -35.24 16.54
C THR A 358 11.97 -36.25 17.60
N THR A 359 11.29 -36.33 18.74
CA THR A 359 11.54 -37.36 19.77
C THR A 359 10.56 -38.52 19.69
N ASP A 360 9.52 -38.40 18.85
CA ASP A 360 8.47 -39.39 18.69
C ASP A 360 8.84 -40.41 17.60
N ILE A 361 9.26 -41.60 18.03
CA ILE A 361 9.63 -42.72 17.14
C ILE A 361 8.46 -43.17 16.26
N SER A 362 7.20 -42.93 16.65
CA SER A 362 6.03 -43.29 15.82
C SER A 362 5.97 -42.48 14.52
N GLN A 363 6.63 -41.31 14.50
CA GLN A 363 6.76 -40.47 13.32
C GLN A 363 7.90 -40.93 12.42
N ALA A 364 8.76 -41.86 12.85
CA ALA A 364 9.89 -42.34 12.07
C ALA A 364 9.42 -43.08 10.82
N LYS A 365 10.07 -42.79 9.71
CA LYS A 365 9.86 -43.42 8.41
C LYS A 365 11.17 -44.08 7.97
N LYS A 366 11.06 -45.15 7.19
CA LYS A 366 12.21 -45.93 6.73
C LYS A 366 13.23 -45.03 6.04
N GLY A 367 14.46 -44.96 6.57
CA GLY A 367 15.52 -44.05 6.12
C GLY A 367 15.79 -42.85 7.03
N ASP A 368 14.98 -42.63 8.07
CA ASP A 368 15.28 -41.68 9.13
C ASP A 368 16.43 -42.16 9.99
N LEU A 369 17.10 -41.25 10.70
CA LEU A 369 18.14 -41.59 11.64
C LEU A 369 17.58 -41.65 13.06
N VAL A 370 17.95 -42.67 13.82
CA VAL A 370 17.64 -42.81 15.25
C VAL A 370 18.92 -42.55 16.03
N PHE A 371 18.89 -41.58 16.92
CA PHE A 371 20.03 -41.18 17.74
C PHE A 371 19.83 -41.67 19.17
N TRP A 372 20.85 -42.33 19.72
CA TRP A 372 20.79 -42.91 21.06
C TRP A 372 21.84 -42.34 21.99
N HIS A 373 21.45 -42.36 23.26
CA HIS A 373 22.32 -42.23 24.39
C HIS A 373 22.66 -43.63 24.90
N VAL A 374 23.93 -44.01 24.90
CA VAL A 374 24.39 -45.33 25.36
C VAL A 374 25.06 -45.14 26.71
N PRO A 375 24.43 -45.56 27.84
CA PRO A 375 24.94 -45.25 29.17
C PRO A 375 26.37 -45.72 29.44
N SER A 376 26.78 -46.85 28.84
CA SER A 376 28.16 -47.35 28.99
C SER A 376 29.22 -46.44 28.37
N ASN A 377 28.82 -45.49 27.52
CA ASN A 377 29.71 -44.57 26.84
C ASN A 377 29.95 -43.27 27.62
N GLU A 378 29.15 -42.96 28.65
CA GLU A 378 29.26 -41.72 29.44
C GLU A 378 30.62 -41.55 30.13
N ALA A 379 31.25 -42.65 30.53
CA ALA A 379 32.58 -42.62 31.14
C ALA A 379 33.67 -42.16 30.17
N ARG A 380 33.42 -42.24 28.86
CA ARG A 380 34.36 -41.85 27.80
C ARG A 380 33.96 -40.53 27.14
N TRP A 381 32.68 -40.30 26.93
CA TRP A 381 32.16 -39.07 26.33
C TRP A 381 31.07 -38.48 27.22
N ALA A 382 31.42 -37.45 27.97
CA ALA A 382 30.48 -36.75 28.84
C ALA A 382 29.43 -35.98 28.03
N THR A 383 28.18 -36.01 28.47
CA THR A 383 27.10 -35.23 27.85
C THR A 383 27.41 -33.73 27.89
N SER A 384 27.26 -33.06 26.75
CA SER A 384 27.46 -31.62 26.59
C SER A 384 26.31 -30.98 25.81
N ASP A 385 25.88 -29.80 26.23
CA ASP A 385 24.92 -28.96 25.48
C ASP A 385 25.61 -27.99 24.52
N ASP A 386 26.95 -27.96 24.45
CA ASP A 386 27.70 -27.13 23.50
C ASP A 386 27.74 -27.80 22.12
N PRO A 387 27.19 -27.18 21.05
CA PRO A 387 27.26 -27.72 19.69
C PRO A 387 28.68 -27.98 19.18
N ASN A 388 29.70 -27.32 19.73
CA ASN A 388 31.11 -27.58 19.37
C ASN A 388 31.64 -28.89 19.96
N ALA A 389 30.91 -29.55 20.86
CA ALA A 389 31.29 -30.84 21.43
C ALA A 389 31.40 -31.95 20.38
N ILE A 390 30.79 -31.78 19.20
CA ILE A 390 30.95 -32.70 18.06
C ILE A 390 32.40 -32.84 17.56
N ASN A 391 33.28 -31.89 17.94
CA ASN A 391 34.70 -31.89 17.63
C ASN A 391 35.57 -32.29 18.84
N SER A 392 34.96 -32.77 19.94
CA SER A 392 35.63 -33.14 21.18
C SER A 392 35.89 -34.65 21.25
N ASP A 393 37.03 -35.05 21.83
CA ASP A 393 37.37 -36.46 22.03
C ASP A 393 36.81 -37.06 23.33
N ASP A 394 36.28 -36.21 24.23
CA ASP A 394 35.86 -36.54 25.60
C ASP A 394 34.41 -36.12 25.92
N LYS A 395 33.68 -35.58 24.94
CA LYS A 395 32.29 -35.10 25.09
C LYS A 395 31.43 -35.52 23.91
N ALA A 396 30.13 -35.60 24.15
CA ALA A 396 29.11 -35.89 23.13
C ALA A 396 28.00 -34.85 23.17
N TYR A 397 27.70 -34.22 22.04
CA TYR A 397 26.60 -33.25 21.95
C TYR A 397 25.25 -33.93 22.24
N LYS A 398 24.49 -33.37 23.19
CA LYS A 398 23.22 -33.91 23.73
C LYS A 398 23.33 -35.35 24.26
N GLY A 399 24.54 -35.81 24.57
CA GLY A 399 24.78 -37.18 25.02
C GLY A 399 24.59 -38.23 23.93
N VAL A 400 24.53 -37.82 22.65
CA VAL A 400 24.40 -38.72 21.50
C VAL A 400 25.72 -39.42 21.27
N THR A 401 25.75 -40.74 21.47
CA THR A 401 26.97 -41.55 21.28
C THR A 401 26.80 -42.64 20.24
N HIS A 402 25.59 -42.80 19.71
CA HIS A 402 25.27 -43.83 18.72
C HIS A 402 24.16 -43.40 17.77
N VAL A 403 24.16 -43.95 16.56
CA VAL A 403 23.16 -43.67 15.52
C VAL A 403 22.88 -44.90 14.66
N GLY A 404 21.66 -45.03 14.15
CA GLY A 404 21.27 -46.04 13.17
C GLY A 404 20.21 -45.56 12.19
N VAL A 405 19.98 -46.31 11.11
CA VAL A 405 18.97 -46.02 10.09
C VAL A 405 17.69 -46.79 10.39
N TYR A 406 16.57 -46.08 10.56
CA TYR A 406 15.27 -46.69 10.81
C TYR A 406 14.81 -47.50 9.59
N MET A 407 14.43 -48.76 9.80
CA MET A 407 14.05 -49.70 8.73
C MET A 407 12.54 -49.95 8.65
N GLY A 408 11.75 -49.36 9.55
CA GLY A 408 10.32 -49.65 9.72
C GLY A 408 10.05 -50.62 10.87
N ASP A 409 8.79 -50.71 11.30
CA ASP A 409 8.30 -51.66 12.31
C ASP A 409 9.10 -51.69 13.63
N GLY A 410 9.58 -50.53 14.08
CA GLY A 410 10.39 -50.43 15.29
C GLY A 410 11.81 -51.00 15.15
N LYS A 411 12.29 -51.27 13.93
CA LYS A 411 13.63 -51.81 13.67
C LYS A 411 14.58 -50.74 13.14
N VAL A 412 15.86 -50.87 13.50
CA VAL A 412 16.93 -49.97 13.11
C VAL A 412 18.14 -50.78 12.65
N ALA A 413 18.69 -50.45 11.48
CA ALA A 413 19.99 -50.95 11.04
C ALA A 413 21.09 -50.08 11.64
N GLN A 414 22.09 -50.69 12.27
CA GLN A 414 23.15 -49.96 12.96
C GLN A 414 24.46 -50.76 12.94
N ALA A 415 25.59 -50.08 13.12
CA ALA A 415 26.89 -50.70 13.35
C ALA A 415 27.26 -50.56 14.82
N GLY A 416 27.23 -51.66 15.58
CA GLY A 416 27.52 -51.68 17.02
C GLY A 416 28.60 -52.70 17.34
N SER A 417 28.90 -52.97 18.62
CA SER A 417 30.03 -53.82 19.02
C SER A 417 30.05 -55.22 18.38
N SER A 418 28.90 -55.75 17.92
CA SER A 418 28.78 -57.03 17.22
C SER A 418 28.80 -56.91 15.68
N GLY A 419 29.20 -55.75 15.14
CA GLY A 419 29.14 -55.42 13.71
C GLY A 419 27.82 -54.80 13.27
N VAL A 420 27.63 -54.68 11.95
CA VAL A 420 26.40 -54.16 11.35
C VAL A 420 25.27 -55.17 11.46
N SER A 421 24.17 -54.79 12.10
CA SER A 421 23.01 -55.63 12.34
C SER A 421 21.72 -54.82 12.42
N ILE A 422 20.57 -55.51 12.32
CA ILE A 422 19.25 -54.93 12.55
C ILE A 422 18.81 -55.24 13.98
N VAL A 423 18.45 -54.20 14.72
CA VAL A 423 18.09 -54.24 16.14
C VAL A 423 16.75 -53.53 16.38
N GLY A 424 16.18 -53.65 17.59
CA GLY A 424 15.03 -52.82 17.99
C GLY A 424 15.42 -51.35 18.16
N ALA A 425 14.49 -50.44 17.94
CA ALA A 425 14.71 -49.00 18.14
C ALA A 425 14.87 -48.63 19.63
N ASP A 426 14.38 -49.49 20.53
CA ASP A 426 14.32 -49.33 21.98
C ASP A 426 15.53 -49.93 22.73
N ILE A 427 16.56 -50.40 22.01
CA ILE A 427 17.75 -51.02 22.65
C ILE A 427 18.48 -50.09 23.62
N TYR A 428 18.38 -48.78 23.41
CA TYR A 428 18.96 -47.73 24.24
C TYR A 428 17.99 -46.53 24.32
N PRO A 429 18.15 -45.65 25.32
CA PRO A 429 17.41 -44.39 25.37
C PRO A 429 17.58 -43.57 24.09
N ILE A 430 16.46 -43.26 23.43
CA ILE A 430 16.42 -42.42 22.23
C ILE A 430 16.58 -40.96 22.63
N VAL A 431 17.55 -40.27 22.03
CA VAL A 431 17.77 -38.82 22.19
C VAL A 431 16.96 -38.04 21.15
N GLY A 432 16.80 -38.59 19.95
CA GLY A 432 15.99 -37.99 18.90
C GLY A 432 16.00 -38.80 17.61
N ILE A 433 15.14 -38.38 16.68
CA ILE A 433 14.94 -38.95 15.36
C ILE A 433 15.16 -37.86 14.32
N GLY A 434 16.13 -38.07 13.43
CA GLY A 434 16.41 -37.18 12.30
C GLY A 434 15.59 -37.56 11.08
N LYS A 435 14.73 -36.65 10.62
CA LYS A 435 13.80 -36.84 9.50
C LYS A 435 14.50 -36.69 8.14
N PHE A 436 15.16 -37.77 7.69
CA PHE A 436 15.94 -37.82 6.43
C PHE A 436 15.28 -38.63 5.31
N SER A 437 14.24 -39.43 5.60
CA SER A 437 13.60 -40.35 4.64
C SER A 437 12.51 -39.77 3.73
N GLY A 438 12.01 -38.55 3.98
CA GLY A 438 11.07 -37.92 3.06
C GLY A 438 10.28 -36.74 3.62
N SER A 439 10.33 -35.64 2.84
CA SER A 439 9.33 -34.57 2.65
C SER A 439 8.77 -33.88 3.91
N GLY A 440 8.95 -32.56 3.99
CA GLY A 440 7.94 -31.71 4.62
C GLY A 440 6.56 -32.04 4.04
N ARG A 441 5.50 -31.83 4.83
CA ARG A 441 4.11 -32.09 4.43
C ARG A 441 3.86 -31.67 2.97
N GLN A 442 3.40 -32.59 2.12
CA GLN A 442 2.96 -32.21 0.78
C GLN A 442 1.73 -31.31 0.92
N LEU A 443 1.82 -30.11 0.36
CA LEU A 443 0.70 -29.19 0.28
C LEU A 443 -0.39 -29.81 -0.57
N THR A 444 -1.61 -29.83 -0.05
CA THR A 444 -2.81 -30.22 -0.80
C THR A 444 -3.07 -29.23 -1.93
N ASP A 445 -3.90 -29.61 -2.91
CA ASP A 445 -4.29 -28.69 -3.98
C ASP A 445 -4.96 -27.41 -3.45
N GLY A 446 -5.70 -27.51 -2.34
CA GLY A 446 -6.28 -26.35 -1.67
C GLY A 446 -5.22 -25.40 -1.10
N GLU A 447 -4.17 -25.94 -0.50
CA GLU A 447 -3.09 -25.14 0.10
C GLU A 447 -2.17 -24.55 -0.96
N LEU A 448 -1.93 -25.28 -2.07
CA LEU A 448 -1.23 -24.74 -3.23
C LEU A 448 -2.00 -23.58 -3.87
N LEU A 449 -3.35 -23.64 -3.84
CA LEU A 449 -4.18 -22.54 -4.30
C LEU A 449 -4.10 -21.33 -3.35
N GLU A 450 -4.07 -21.54 -2.04
CA GLU A 450 -3.84 -20.47 -1.06
C GLU A 450 -2.47 -19.81 -1.25
N GLU A 451 -1.41 -20.61 -1.41
CA GLU A 451 -0.05 -20.14 -1.75
C GLU A 451 -0.05 -19.31 -3.04
N ARG A 452 -0.73 -19.80 -4.09
CA ARG A 452 -0.89 -19.06 -5.35
C ARG A 452 -1.55 -17.70 -5.13
N ASN A 453 -2.61 -17.66 -4.33
CA ASN A 453 -3.36 -16.43 -4.05
C ASN A 453 -2.56 -15.43 -3.21
N MET A 454 -1.80 -15.91 -2.22
CA MET A 454 -0.87 -15.06 -1.46
C MET A 454 0.22 -14.49 -2.36
N TYR A 455 0.79 -15.33 -3.23
CA TYR A 455 1.82 -14.92 -4.19
C TYR A 455 1.30 -13.85 -5.15
N LEU A 456 0.11 -14.04 -5.75
CA LEU A 456 -0.50 -13.06 -6.65
C LEU A 456 -0.70 -11.70 -5.97
N LYS A 457 -1.20 -11.69 -4.74
CA LYS A 457 -1.36 -10.45 -3.96
C LYS A 457 -0.02 -9.75 -3.71
N ALA A 458 1.00 -10.51 -3.31
CA ALA A 458 2.33 -9.96 -3.08
C ALA A 458 2.94 -9.38 -4.38
N TYR A 459 2.71 -10.03 -5.51
CA TYR A 459 3.15 -9.57 -6.84
C TYR A 459 2.50 -8.23 -7.20
N ASP A 460 1.16 -8.13 -7.05
CA ASP A 460 0.42 -6.90 -7.33
C ASP A 460 0.88 -5.74 -6.42
N VAL A 461 1.19 -6.03 -5.14
CA VAL A 461 1.75 -5.05 -4.20
C VAL A 461 3.12 -4.56 -4.66
N GLU A 462 4.02 -5.46 -5.08
CA GLU A 462 5.36 -5.09 -5.53
C GLU A 462 5.32 -4.27 -6.83
N VAL A 463 4.51 -4.69 -7.81
CA VAL A 463 4.27 -3.90 -9.04
C VAL A 463 3.68 -2.53 -8.70
N GLY A 464 2.75 -2.46 -7.74
CA GLY A 464 2.18 -1.21 -7.25
C GLY A 464 3.24 -0.27 -6.66
N LYS A 465 4.15 -0.79 -5.82
CA LYS A 465 5.28 -0.02 -5.26
C LYS A 465 6.17 0.54 -6.36
N ARG A 466 6.53 -0.27 -7.36
CA ARG A 466 7.38 0.16 -8.48
C ARG A 466 6.73 1.24 -9.33
N LYS A 467 5.44 1.09 -9.66
CA LYS A 467 4.66 2.12 -10.36
C LYS A 467 4.60 3.42 -9.58
N LYS A 468 4.35 3.34 -8.27
CA LYS A 468 4.34 4.51 -7.38
C LYS A 468 5.71 5.20 -7.34
N ALA A 469 6.79 4.44 -7.18
CA ALA A 469 8.15 4.98 -7.17
C ALA A 469 8.50 5.68 -8.49
N ARG A 470 8.12 5.10 -9.65
CA ARG A 470 8.30 5.76 -10.96
C ARG A 470 7.48 7.04 -11.10
N ALA A 471 6.23 7.04 -10.62
CA ALA A 471 5.38 8.23 -10.67
C ALA A 471 5.90 9.35 -9.76
N GLU A 472 6.38 9.02 -8.55
CA GLU A 472 7.02 9.96 -7.63
C GLU A 472 8.32 10.53 -8.22
N GLU A 473 9.13 9.68 -8.87
CA GLU A 473 10.34 10.11 -9.54
C GLU A 473 10.04 11.05 -10.73
N LEU A 474 9.04 10.71 -11.55
CA LEU A 474 8.59 11.57 -12.63
C LEU A 474 8.10 12.94 -12.11
N ASP A 475 7.35 12.97 -11.01
CA ASP A 475 6.90 14.22 -10.38
C ASP A 475 8.09 15.06 -9.87
N ARG A 476 9.10 14.41 -9.27
CA ARG A 476 10.35 15.08 -8.88
C ARG A 476 11.07 15.69 -10.08
N GLN A 477 11.19 14.94 -11.17
CA GLN A 477 11.81 15.42 -12.41
C GLN A 477 11.02 16.59 -13.01
N LYS A 478 9.69 16.50 -13.06
CA LYS A 478 8.82 17.60 -13.50
C LYS A 478 9.05 18.87 -12.67
N LYS A 479 9.09 18.76 -11.34
CA LYS A 479 9.36 19.90 -10.45
C LYS A 479 10.75 20.48 -10.64
N ALA A 480 11.78 19.63 -10.80
CA ALA A 480 13.14 20.09 -11.05
C ALA A 480 13.26 20.87 -12.36
N ILE A 481 12.69 20.35 -13.45
CA ILE A 481 12.63 21.03 -14.75
C ILE A 481 11.86 22.35 -14.62
N GLN A 482 10.74 22.34 -13.90
CA GLN A 482 9.94 23.55 -13.66
C GLN A 482 10.71 24.65 -12.94
N LEU A 483 11.43 24.31 -11.88
CA LEU A 483 12.23 25.26 -11.11
C LEU A 483 13.38 25.82 -11.95
N GLN A 484 14.08 24.95 -12.69
CA GLN A 484 15.23 25.35 -13.49
C GLN A 484 14.83 26.26 -14.67
N TYR A 485 13.73 25.96 -15.38
CA TYR A 485 13.30 26.87 -16.46
C TYR A 485 12.81 28.21 -15.90
N LEU A 486 12.14 28.24 -14.74
CA LEU A 486 11.72 29.49 -14.09
C LEU A 486 12.94 30.34 -13.68
N GLU A 487 14.01 29.71 -13.23
CA GLU A 487 15.27 30.38 -12.91
C GLU A 487 15.95 30.93 -14.16
N MET A 488 15.99 30.16 -15.26
CA MET A 488 16.47 30.64 -16.55
C MET A 488 15.68 31.87 -17.04
N GLN A 489 14.37 31.88 -16.88
CA GLN A 489 13.54 33.05 -17.21
C GLN A 489 13.91 34.27 -16.35
N LYS A 490 14.11 34.09 -15.04
CA LYS A 490 14.54 35.18 -14.14
C LYS A 490 15.92 35.73 -14.52
N ASN A 491 16.80 34.86 -15.02
CA ASN A 491 18.15 35.22 -15.46
C ASN A 491 18.19 35.77 -16.90
N GLY A 492 17.04 35.94 -17.55
CA GLY A 492 16.94 36.56 -18.87
C GLY A 492 17.30 35.64 -20.04
N ALA A 493 17.18 34.32 -19.87
CA ALA A 493 17.36 33.38 -20.98
C ALA A 493 16.38 33.65 -22.14
N SER A 494 16.88 33.54 -23.36
CA SER A 494 16.11 33.70 -24.59
C SER A 494 15.10 32.56 -24.81
N ASN A 495 14.11 32.80 -25.67
CA ASN A 495 13.13 31.78 -26.05
C ASN A 495 13.80 30.52 -26.65
N ALA A 496 14.87 30.71 -27.43
CA ALA A 496 15.67 29.63 -28.01
C ALA A 496 16.36 28.78 -26.93
N GLU A 497 16.99 29.42 -25.94
CA GLU A 497 17.65 28.72 -24.84
C GLU A 497 16.67 27.94 -23.97
N LEU A 498 15.48 28.51 -23.70
CA LEU A 498 14.44 27.85 -22.94
C LEU A 498 13.87 26.63 -23.70
N ALA A 499 13.64 26.76 -25.01
CA ALA A 499 13.19 25.65 -25.84
C ALA A 499 14.22 24.51 -25.89
N ASN A 500 15.50 24.85 -26.08
CA ASN A 500 16.60 23.87 -26.11
C ASN A 500 16.80 23.20 -24.75
N PHE A 501 16.67 23.94 -23.65
CA PHE A 501 16.72 23.36 -22.31
C PHE A 501 15.60 22.31 -22.13
N LEU A 502 14.36 22.65 -22.50
CA LEU A 502 13.24 21.71 -22.39
C LEU A 502 13.46 20.47 -23.26
N ASP A 503 13.94 20.62 -24.50
CA ASP A 503 14.27 19.47 -25.37
C ASP A 503 15.29 18.53 -24.74
N ASN A 504 16.37 19.09 -24.21
CA ASN A 504 17.43 18.30 -23.58
C ASN A 504 16.97 17.68 -22.26
N ALA A 505 16.23 18.42 -21.45
CA ALA A 505 15.78 17.99 -20.12
C ALA A 505 14.68 16.92 -20.18
N THR A 506 13.90 16.87 -21.26
CA THR A 506 12.87 15.83 -21.46
C THR A 506 13.31 14.70 -22.39
N ALA A 507 14.53 14.77 -22.95
CA ALA A 507 15.03 13.80 -23.91
C ALA A 507 14.99 12.36 -23.35
N GLY A 508 14.45 11.42 -24.13
CA GLY A 508 14.38 10.01 -23.75
C GLY A 508 13.25 9.66 -22.78
N ASN A 509 12.41 10.62 -22.35
CA ASN A 509 11.22 10.36 -21.53
C ASN A 509 9.96 10.95 -22.20
N GLU A 510 9.11 10.06 -22.72
CA GLU A 510 7.89 10.43 -23.43
C GLU A 510 6.89 11.19 -22.55
N GLU A 511 6.73 10.79 -21.28
CA GLU A 511 5.80 11.46 -20.35
C GLU A 511 6.25 12.89 -20.01
N LEU A 512 7.56 13.12 -19.89
CA LEU A 512 8.11 14.47 -19.73
C LEU A 512 7.96 15.28 -21.02
N THR A 513 8.23 14.67 -22.17
CA THR A 513 8.09 15.32 -23.48
C THR A 513 6.65 15.78 -23.71
N LEU A 514 5.66 14.95 -23.38
CA LEU A 514 4.24 15.31 -23.45
C LEU A 514 3.88 16.42 -22.45
N ALA A 515 4.39 16.35 -21.22
CA ALA A 515 4.10 17.34 -20.17
C ALA A 515 4.64 18.75 -20.51
N PHE A 516 5.81 18.84 -21.14
CA PHE A 516 6.46 20.13 -21.43
C PHE A 516 6.40 20.54 -22.91
N GLY A 517 5.97 19.66 -23.83
CA GLY A 517 5.94 19.93 -25.27
C GLY A 517 5.09 21.14 -25.65
N GLY A 518 3.96 21.36 -24.97
CA GLY A 518 3.13 22.56 -25.17
C GLY A 518 3.79 23.85 -24.69
N VAL A 519 4.67 23.80 -23.68
CA VAL A 519 5.46 24.95 -23.23
C VAL A 519 6.59 25.22 -24.22
N ARG A 520 7.34 24.18 -24.58
CA ARG A 520 8.42 24.22 -25.57
C ARG A 520 7.96 24.81 -26.91
N ASN A 521 6.84 24.33 -27.45
CA ASN A 521 6.30 24.84 -28.72
C ASN A 521 5.89 26.30 -28.66
N ARG A 522 5.47 26.82 -27.49
CA ARG A 522 5.20 28.25 -27.31
C ARG A 522 6.46 29.09 -27.43
N TYR A 523 7.58 28.64 -26.86
CA TYR A 523 8.86 29.35 -26.98
C TYR A 523 9.38 29.35 -28.42
N ILE A 524 9.28 28.22 -29.14
CA ILE A 524 9.66 28.16 -30.56
C ILE A 524 8.79 29.09 -31.41
N ALA A 525 7.48 29.15 -31.12
CA ALA A 525 6.59 30.08 -31.83
C ALA A 525 6.95 31.54 -31.54
N ALA A 526 7.28 31.87 -30.28
CA ALA A 526 7.72 33.20 -29.89
C ALA A 526 9.04 33.59 -30.57
N GLU A 527 10.03 32.70 -30.60
CA GLU A 527 11.30 32.89 -31.29
C GLU A 527 11.11 33.15 -32.79
N ARG A 528 10.25 32.37 -33.45
CA ARG A 528 9.93 32.58 -34.88
C ARG A 528 9.22 33.91 -35.11
N ALA A 529 8.34 34.32 -34.20
CA ALA A 529 7.67 35.61 -34.27
C ALA A 529 8.65 36.77 -34.10
N GLU A 530 9.60 36.66 -33.15
CA GLU A 530 10.67 37.63 -32.94
C GLU A 530 11.59 37.74 -34.17
N ALA A 531 12.01 36.61 -34.74
CA ALA A 531 12.82 36.58 -35.96
C ALA A 531 12.07 37.20 -37.16
N THR A 532 10.77 36.90 -37.30
CA THR A 532 9.94 37.47 -38.35
C THR A 532 9.76 38.97 -38.16
N ALA A 533 9.55 39.44 -36.93
CA ALA A 533 9.43 40.86 -36.61
C ALA A 533 10.74 41.62 -36.89
N ALA A 534 11.89 41.04 -36.52
CA ALA A 534 13.21 41.62 -36.80
C ALA A 534 13.48 41.70 -38.30
N ASN A 535 13.20 40.64 -39.05
CA ASN A 535 13.33 40.62 -40.51
C ASN A 535 12.41 41.66 -41.16
N ASN A 536 11.17 41.80 -40.69
CA ASN A 536 10.23 42.79 -41.20
C ASN A 536 10.68 44.23 -40.88
N ALA A 537 11.26 44.47 -39.70
CA ALA A 537 11.83 45.78 -39.35
C ALA A 537 13.03 46.15 -40.24
N ALA A 538 13.94 45.19 -40.51
CA ALA A 538 15.06 45.38 -41.41
C ALA A 538 14.59 45.65 -42.86
N TYR A 539 13.62 44.86 -43.34
CA TYR A 539 12.98 45.05 -44.63
C TYR A 539 12.40 46.46 -44.81
N LYS A 540 11.62 46.94 -43.82
CA LYS A 540 11.07 48.31 -43.85
C LYS A 540 12.14 49.38 -43.83
N THR A 541 13.21 49.17 -43.05
CA THR A 541 14.35 50.10 -43.00
C THR A 541 15.04 50.21 -44.37
N ASN A 542 15.21 49.09 -45.08
CA ASN A 542 15.79 49.09 -46.42
C ASN A 542 14.92 49.84 -47.44
N ILE A 543 13.59 49.71 -47.37
CA ILE A 543 12.69 50.49 -48.24
C ILE A 543 12.89 51.99 -48.02
N VAL A 544 12.97 52.44 -46.76
CA VAL A 544 13.24 53.86 -46.44
C VAL A 544 14.58 54.31 -47.01
N GLN A 545 15.64 53.49 -46.90
CA GLN A 545 16.95 53.79 -47.48
C GLN A 545 16.91 53.86 -49.00
N MET A 546 16.19 52.97 -49.68
CA MET A 546 16.05 53.01 -51.14
C MET A 546 15.33 54.28 -51.62
N ILE A 547 14.31 54.74 -50.88
CA ILE A 547 13.64 56.02 -51.17
C ILE A 547 14.63 57.18 -51.05
N GLN A 548 15.39 57.23 -49.94
CA GLN A 548 16.39 58.29 -49.68
C GLN A 548 17.53 58.30 -50.71
N ASN A 549 17.92 57.13 -51.21
CA ASN A 549 18.98 56.99 -52.22
C ASN A 549 18.50 57.23 -53.65
N GLY A 550 17.27 57.71 -53.85
CA GLY A 550 16.73 58.02 -55.19
C GLY A 550 16.48 56.79 -56.07
N THR A 551 16.30 55.61 -55.47
CA THR A 551 16.09 54.36 -56.24
C THR A 551 14.77 54.44 -57.04
N PRO A 552 14.72 53.96 -58.30
CA PRO A 552 13.50 53.99 -59.10
C PRO A 552 12.30 53.34 -58.39
N ALA A 553 11.10 53.93 -58.55
CA ALA A 553 9.90 53.43 -57.88
C ALA A 553 9.56 51.97 -58.24
N SER A 554 9.80 51.57 -59.49
CA SER A 554 9.64 50.18 -59.94
C SER A 554 10.47 49.19 -59.14
N ASP A 555 11.71 49.56 -58.81
CA ASP A 555 12.65 48.68 -58.11
C ASP A 555 12.34 48.61 -56.61
N ILE A 556 11.89 49.73 -56.03
CA ILE A 556 11.41 49.76 -54.64
C ILE A 556 10.16 48.90 -54.49
N LEU A 557 9.20 49.00 -55.42
CA LEU A 557 7.98 48.19 -55.40
C LEU A 557 8.26 46.71 -55.66
N LYS A 558 9.22 46.39 -56.54
CA LYS A 558 9.69 45.02 -56.75
C LYS A 558 10.35 44.46 -55.50
N TYR A 559 11.27 45.20 -54.87
CA TYR A 559 11.87 44.81 -53.60
C TYR A 559 10.82 44.58 -52.52
N ALA A 560 9.82 45.47 -52.45
CA ALA A 560 8.72 45.37 -51.51
C ALA A 560 7.88 44.10 -51.74
N ALA A 561 7.63 43.73 -53.00
CA ALA A 561 6.88 42.52 -53.36
C ALA A 561 7.67 41.21 -53.12
N GLU A 562 8.99 41.24 -53.29
CA GLU A 562 9.84 40.04 -53.24
C GLU A 562 10.38 39.71 -51.83
N ASN A 563 10.55 40.70 -50.95
CA ASN A 563 11.34 40.53 -49.71
C ASN A 563 10.55 40.68 -48.41
N GLY A 564 9.28 41.10 -48.46
CA GLY A 564 8.50 41.31 -47.25
C GLY A 564 7.02 41.54 -47.50
N SER A 565 6.29 41.92 -46.46
CA SER A 565 4.86 42.20 -46.55
C SER A 565 4.53 43.48 -45.80
N LEU A 566 4.25 44.53 -46.56
CA LEU A 566 3.63 45.75 -46.06
C LEU A 566 2.12 45.51 -45.93
N SER A 567 1.51 46.04 -44.86
CA SER A 567 0.05 46.08 -44.78
C SER A 567 -0.53 46.93 -45.91
N MET A 568 -1.83 46.77 -46.21
CA MET A 568 -2.48 47.57 -47.24
C MET A 568 -2.32 49.09 -47.01
N GLN A 569 -2.31 49.52 -45.75
CA GLN A 569 -2.11 50.93 -45.41
C GLN A 569 -0.67 51.37 -45.68
N GLU A 570 0.32 50.56 -45.28
CA GLU A 570 1.74 50.86 -45.50
C GLU A 570 2.09 50.84 -47.00
N MET A 571 1.53 49.92 -47.77
CA MET A 571 1.70 49.87 -49.23
C MET A 571 1.05 51.08 -49.92
N SER A 572 -0.12 51.51 -49.45
CA SER A 572 -0.78 52.72 -49.95
C SER A 572 0.05 53.98 -49.66
N GLN A 573 0.61 54.09 -48.45
CA GLN A 573 1.51 55.17 -48.07
C GLN A 573 2.79 55.15 -48.90
N LEU A 574 3.42 53.98 -49.11
CA LEU A 574 4.59 53.84 -49.96
C LEU A 574 4.31 54.29 -51.40
N ASN A 575 3.21 53.82 -52.00
CA ASN A 575 2.83 54.23 -53.36
C ASN A 575 2.61 55.75 -53.46
N LYS A 576 1.96 56.34 -52.44
CA LYS A 576 1.76 57.78 -52.38
C LYS A 576 3.09 58.53 -52.28
N GLU A 577 3.98 58.10 -51.38
CA GLU A 577 5.30 58.70 -51.18
C GLU A 577 6.14 58.65 -52.46
N LEU A 578 6.17 57.50 -53.14
CA LEU A 578 6.86 57.34 -54.42
C LEU A 578 6.25 58.21 -55.52
N THR A 579 4.91 58.32 -55.56
CA THR A 579 4.20 59.19 -56.51
C THR A 579 4.49 60.67 -56.25
N ASP A 580 4.47 61.09 -54.99
CA ASP A 580 4.76 62.47 -54.59
C ASP A 580 6.22 62.82 -54.88
N ARG A 581 7.16 61.89 -54.65
CA ARG A 581 8.57 62.04 -55.00
C ARG A 581 8.77 62.19 -56.50
N ASP A 582 8.27 61.25 -57.30
CA ASP A 582 8.50 61.22 -58.75
C ASP A 582 7.80 62.38 -59.49
N ASN A 583 6.69 62.90 -58.94
CA ASN A 583 5.98 64.06 -59.50
C ASN A 583 6.41 65.41 -58.90
N GLY A 584 7.28 65.43 -57.89
CA GLY A 584 7.66 66.65 -57.18
C GLY A 584 6.47 67.35 -56.49
N THR A 585 5.55 66.57 -55.93
CA THR A 585 4.37 67.03 -55.21
C THR A 585 4.47 66.74 -53.71
N GLY A 586 3.52 67.24 -52.91
CA GLY A 586 3.52 67.01 -51.46
C GLY A 586 4.78 67.58 -50.79
N SER A 587 5.48 66.74 -50.00
CA SER A 587 6.74 67.07 -49.33
C SER A 587 7.91 67.35 -50.27
N TYR A 588 7.79 66.97 -51.56
CA TYR A 588 8.82 67.16 -52.59
C TYR A 588 8.57 68.40 -53.48
N SER A 589 7.52 69.18 -53.20
CA SER A 589 7.21 70.39 -53.96
C SER A 589 8.25 71.50 -53.76
N VAL A 590 8.54 72.22 -54.84
CA VAL A 590 9.61 73.22 -54.92
C VAL A 590 9.03 74.63 -55.07
N ASP A 591 9.68 75.63 -54.48
CA ASP A 591 9.31 77.03 -54.66
C ASP A 591 9.67 77.51 -56.08
N LEU A 592 8.65 77.93 -56.83
CA LEU A 592 8.79 78.37 -58.22
C LEU A 592 8.90 79.88 -58.37
N SER A 593 8.95 80.62 -57.27
CA SER A 593 8.96 82.09 -57.29
C SER A 593 10.09 82.67 -58.15
N ALA A 594 11.26 82.02 -58.15
CA ALA A 594 12.44 82.44 -58.93
C ALA A 594 12.26 82.29 -60.46
N VAL A 595 11.39 81.39 -60.90
CA VAL A 595 11.18 81.05 -62.33
C VAL A 595 9.78 81.41 -62.82
N GLN A 596 8.97 82.05 -61.96
CA GLN A 596 7.58 82.42 -62.23
C GLN A 596 7.44 83.33 -63.45
N SER A 597 8.39 84.25 -63.66
CA SER A 597 8.39 85.12 -64.85
C SER A 597 8.58 84.32 -66.13
N VAL A 598 9.56 83.40 -66.16
CA VAL A 598 9.82 82.51 -67.31
C VAL A 598 8.60 81.66 -67.63
N MET A 599 7.94 81.12 -66.61
CA MET A 599 6.73 80.32 -66.79
C MET A 599 5.56 81.16 -67.34
N ASN A 600 5.37 82.39 -66.83
CA ASN A 600 4.30 83.27 -67.31
C ASN A 600 4.53 83.75 -68.74
N ASP A 601 5.75 84.19 -69.06
CA ASP A 601 6.13 84.68 -70.40
C ASP A 601 5.93 83.59 -71.45
N ALA A 602 6.27 82.33 -71.13
CA ALA A 602 6.04 81.20 -72.02
C ALA A 602 4.54 80.85 -72.17
N MET A 603 3.72 81.04 -71.14
CA MET A 603 2.28 80.79 -71.22
C MET A 603 1.51 81.83 -72.03
N ASP A 604 1.98 83.08 -72.10
CA ASP A 604 1.34 84.13 -72.89
C ASP A 604 1.31 83.80 -74.40
N GLY A 605 2.27 82.98 -74.86
CA GLY A 605 2.33 82.44 -76.22
C GLY A 605 1.52 81.16 -76.46
N LEU A 606 0.75 80.65 -75.49
CA LEU A 606 0.02 79.39 -75.63
C LEU A 606 -1.50 79.58 -75.71
N LYS A 607 -2.19 78.62 -76.35
CA LYS A 607 -3.67 78.56 -76.33
C LYS A 607 -4.17 78.21 -74.93
N ASP A 608 -5.37 78.66 -74.57
CA ASP A 608 -5.96 78.39 -73.24
C ASP A 608 -6.08 76.88 -72.93
N SER A 609 -6.32 76.05 -73.93
CA SER A 609 -6.33 74.58 -73.81
C SER A 609 -4.96 73.97 -73.47
N GLN A 610 -3.86 74.67 -73.77
CA GLN A 610 -2.48 74.22 -73.56
C GLN A 610 -1.88 74.77 -72.26
N LYS A 611 -2.32 75.95 -71.78
CA LYS A 611 -1.80 76.59 -70.56
C LYS A 611 -1.86 75.68 -69.33
N GLY A 612 -2.93 74.90 -69.18
CA GLY A 612 -3.07 73.93 -68.07
C GLY A 612 -2.02 72.82 -68.13
N LEU A 613 -1.86 72.19 -69.30
CA LEU A 613 -0.86 71.13 -69.52
C LEU A 613 0.56 71.67 -69.34
N PHE A 614 0.86 72.83 -69.93
CA PHE A 614 2.16 73.48 -69.77
C PHE A 614 2.48 73.75 -68.30
N LYS A 615 1.56 74.35 -67.56
CA LYS A 615 1.77 74.69 -66.14
C LYS A 615 2.03 73.44 -65.30
N ASP A 616 1.26 72.38 -65.50
CA ASP A 616 1.43 71.14 -64.76
C ASP A 616 2.73 70.40 -65.15
N GLY A 617 3.07 70.37 -66.43
CA GLY A 617 4.32 69.76 -66.89
C GLY A 617 5.56 70.55 -66.49
N PHE A 618 5.51 71.88 -66.54
CA PHE A 618 6.58 72.76 -66.08
C PHE A 618 6.87 72.53 -64.59
N ARG A 619 5.81 72.48 -63.76
CA ARG A 619 5.93 72.21 -62.32
C ARG A 619 6.58 70.86 -62.03
N LYS A 620 6.11 69.81 -62.70
CA LYS A 620 6.60 68.44 -62.50
C LYS A 620 8.05 68.29 -62.92
N ASP A 621 8.40 68.74 -64.13
CA ASP A 621 9.76 68.60 -64.67
C ASP A 621 10.76 69.45 -63.88
N PHE A 622 10.40 70.70 -63.55
CA PHE A 622 11.23 71.56 -62.72
C PHE A 622 11.45 71.00 -61.31
N SER A 623 10.39 70.49 -60.67
CA SER A 623 10.51 69.94 -59.31
C SER A 623 11.33 68.65 -59.31
N ALA A 624 11.14 67.77 -60.30
CA ALA A 624 11.93 66.55 -60.44
C ALA A 624 13.42 66.84 -60.62
N TRP A 625 13.77 67.78 -61.50
CA TRP A 625 15.15 68.24 -61.69
C TRP A 625 15.73 68.85 -60.40
N TYR A 626 14.99 69.72 -59.73
CA TYR A 626 15.45 70.36 -58.50
C TYR A 626 15.74 69.34 -57.39
N GLN A 627 14.89 68.32 -57.25
CA GLN A 627 15.14 67.24 -56.28
C GLN A 627 16.35 66.39 -56.66
N GLN A 628 16.54 66.07 -57.94
CA GLN A 628 17.76 65.40 -58.41
C GLN A 628 19.01 66.21 -58.11
N TYR A 629 18.98 67.52 -58.38
CA TYR A 629 20.09 68.41 -58.06
C TYR A 629 20.40 68.43 -56.56
N MET A 630 19.35 68.53 -55.72
CA MET A 630 19.49 68.46 -54.25
C MET A 630 20.08 67.13 -53.78
N MET A 631 19.72 66.01 -54.41
CA MET A 631 20.26 64.68 -54.09
C MET A 631 21.73 64.54 -54.50
N GLU A 632 22.13 65.08 -55.66
CA GLU A 632 23.50 64.98 -56.18
C GLU A 632 24.47 65.95 -55.50
N HIS A 633 24.03 67.17 -55.21
CA HIS A 633 24.89 68.25 -54.73
C HIS A 633 24.71 68.58 -53.25
N GLY A 634 23.62 68.12 -52.61
CA GLY A 634 23.34 68.36 -51.18
C GLY A 634 22.91 69.80 -50.84
N GLU A 635 22.85 70.69 -51.83
CA GLU A 635 22.45 72.08 -51.70
C GLU A 635 21.51 72.51 -52.84
N PRO A 636 20.63 73.51 -52.65
CA PRO A 636 19.67 73.93 -53.66
C PRO A 636 20.37 74.57 -54.86
N PRO A 637 19.87 74.33 -56.09
CA PRO A 637 20.44 74.94 -57.29
C PRO A 637 20.40 76.46 -57.20
N SER A 638 21.42 77.12 -57.74
CA SER A 638 21.47 78.58 -57.74
C SER A 638 20.30 79.17 -58.53
N VAL A 639 19.91 80.42 -58.22
CA VAL A 639 18.84 81.12 -58.98
C VAL A 639 19.16 81.17 -60.49
N GLY A 640 20.45 81.27 -60.85
CA GLY A 640 20.89 81.24 -62.24
C GLY A 640 20.62 79.88 -62.91
N ASP A 641 20.92 78.78 -62.23
CA ASP A 641 20.69 77.42 -62.74
C ASP A 641 19.19 77.10 -62.82
N GLN A 642 18.42 77.57 -61.85
CA GLN A 642 16.96 77.46 -61.86
C GLN A 642 16.37 78.17 -63.07
N ILE A 643 16.77 79.42 -63.33
CA ILE A 643 16.30 80.17 -64.51
C ILE A 643 16.79 79.51 -65.81
N TRP A 644 18.03 79.00 -65.84
CA TRP A 644 18.54 78.28 -67.01
C TRP A 644 17.70 77.05 -67.33
N TYR A 645 17.44 76.19 -66.35
CA TYR A 645 16.66 74.96 -66.55
C TYR A 645 15.21 75.29 -66.89
N ALA A 646 14.60 76.26 -66.20
CA ALA A 646 13.27 76.75 -66.53
C ALA A 646 13.14 77.19 -67.99
N ASN A 647 14.14 77.90 -68.53
CA ASN A 647 14.15 78.27 -69.95
C ASN A 647 14.32 77.06 -70.88
N GLN A 648 15.03 75.99 -70.47
CA GLN A 648 15.15 74.78 -71.28
C GLN A 648 13.82 74.04 -71.45
N ILE A 649 13.01 73.98 -70.38
CA ILE A 649 11.72 73.26 -70.41
C ILE A 649 10.57 74.15 -70.91
N ALA A 650 10.66 75.47 -70.72
CA ALA A 650 9.67 76.44 -71.22
C ALA A 650 9.91 76.84 -72.68
N GLY A 651 11.15 76.81 -73.16
CA GLY A 651 11.50 77.25 -74.50
C GLY A 651 10.86 76.39 -75.60
N PRO A 652 10.40 77.00 -76.70
CA PRO A 652 9.85 76.24 -77.82
C PRO A 652 10.96 75.42 -78.48
N LYS A 653 10.71 74.12 -78.64
CA LYS A 653 11.51 73.26 -79.52
C LYS A 653 10.80 73.10 -80.85
N VAL A 654 11.53 73.31 -81.94
CA VAL A 654 11.03 73.02 -83.29
C VAL A 654 10.99 71.51 -83.46
N ILE A 655 9.79 70.95 -83.43
CA ILE A 655 9.55 69.54 -83.75
C ILE A 655 9.16 69.48 -85.23
N GLN A 656 9.98 68.79 -86.01
CA GLN A 656 9.76 68.57 -87.44
C GLN A 656 9.11 67.21 -87.65
N THR A 657 8.08 67.15 -88.50
CA THR A 657 7.74 65.92 -89.19
C THR A 657 8.74 65.75 -90.35
N THR A 658 9.12 64.50 -90.66
CA THR A 658 10.24 64.07 -91.54
C THR A 658 10.68 65.02 -92.69
N GLN A 659 12.00 65.10 -92.95
CA GLN A 659 12.58 65.67 -94.19
C GLN A 659 12.13 64.85 -95.41
N VAL A 660 11.45 65.48 -96.38
CA VAL A 660 11.13 64.86 -97.67
C VAL A 660 12.11 65.36 -98.74
N ASP A 661 12.82 64.44 -99.40
CA ASP A 661 13.57 64.72 -100.65
C ASP A 661 12.77 64.15 -101.85
N HIS A 662 12.00 64.99 -102.57
CA HIS A 662 11.38 64.59 -103.84
C HIS A 662 11.59 65.61 -104.97
N PHE A 663 11.96 65.09 -106.16
CA PHE A 663 12.45 65.82 -107.33
C PHE A 663 11.37 66.58 -108.14
N TRP A 664 10.07 66.43 -107.84
CA TRP A 664 9.01 67.06 -108.64
C TRP A 664 7.71 67.43 -107.89
N GLU A 665 7.73 67.83 -106.62
CA GLU A 665 6.55 68.42 -105.95
C GLU A 665 7.01 69.19 -104.69
N SER A 666 6.74 70.50 -104.62
CA SER A 666 7.10 71.32 -103.45
C SER A 666 6.05 71.15 -102.34
N GLY A 667 6.27 70.21 -101.42
CA GLY A 667 5.58 70.15 -100.13
C GLY A 667 6.42 70.84 -99.05
N GLU A 668 5.84 71.75 -98.28
CA GLU A 668 6.52 72.40 -97.15
C GLU A 668 6.61 71.44 -95.95
N ASN A 669 7.77 71.38 -95.28
CA ASN A 669 7.92 70.63 -94.02
C ASN A 669 7.08 71.28 -92.91
N TYR A 670 6.23 70.52 -92.22
CA TYR A 670 5.51 71.04 -91.04
C TYR A 670 6.45 71.14 -89.84
N GLN A 671 6.72 72.38 -89.43
CA GLN A 671 7.47 72.70 -88.22
C GLN A 671 6.50 73.17 -87.14
N SER A 672 6.46 72.47 -86.01
CA SER A 672 5.68 72.89 -84.85
C SER A 672 6.61 73.33 -83.74
N ASN A 673 6.46 74.56 -83.27
CA ASN A 673 7.08 75.01 -82.04
C ASN A 673 6.31 74.43 -80.87
N VAL A 674 6.95 73.59 -80.07
CA VAL A 674 6.33 72.92 -78.93
C VAL A 674 7.19 73.14 -77.70
N ALA A 675 6.61 73.69 -76.64
CA ALA A 675 7.27 73.73 -75.36
C ALA A 675 7.33 72.33 -74.74
N LEU A 676 8.52 71.90 -74.29
CA LEU A 676 8.71 70.59 -73.66
C LEU A 676 7.78 70.39 -72.45
N ALA A 677 7.59 71.44 -71.66
CA ALA A 677 6.66 71.44 -70.53
C ALA A 677 5.22 71.04 -70.93
N THR A 678 4.75 71.41 -72.14
CA THR A 678 3.41 71.01 -72.61
C THR A 678 3.32 69.51 -72.87
N LEU A 679 4.35 68.92 -73.49
CA LEU A 679 4.44 67.47 -73.71
C LEU A 679 4.53 66.71 -72.38
N ARG A 680 5.34 67.21 -71.45
CA ARG A 680 5.47 66.66 -70.08
C ARG A 680 4.16 66.70 -69.31
N GLY A 681 3.39 67.77 -69.46
CA GLY A 681 2.06 67.92 -68.87
C GLY A 681 1.07 66.87 -69.36
N ALA A 682 1.17 66.49 -70.64
CA ALA A 682 0.41 65.41 -71.24
C ALA A 682 0.97 64.00 -70.95
N GLY A 683 2.08 63.91 -70.20
CA GLY A 683 2.69 62.66 -69.76
C GLY A 683 3.74 62.08 -70.72
N TYR A 684 4.22 62.86 -71.69
CA TYR A 684 5.21 62.40 -72.67
C TYR A 684 6.63 62.87 -72.31
N VAL A 685 7.58 61.94 -72.39
CA VAL A 685 8.98 62.15 -72.06
C VAL A 685 9.89 62.34 -73.28
N ASP A 686 9.50 61.79 -74.43
CA ASP A 686 10.30 61.80 -75.65
C ASP A 686 9.41 61.83 -76.90
N TYR A 687 9.99 62.17 -78.06
CA TYR A 687 9.28 62.20 -79.33
C TYR A 687 10.15 61.76 -80.51
N LYS A 688 9.52 61.21 -81.54
CA LYS A 688 10.19 60.80 -82.78
C LYS A 688 9.25 60.96 -83.98
N PRO A 689 9.68 61.62 -85.07
CA PRO A 689 8.92 61.59 -86.32
C PRO A 689 8.99 60.20 -86.94
N VAL A 690 7.84 59.66 -87.37
CA VAL A 690 7.73 58.32 -87.94
C VAL A 690 6.81 58.32 -89.15
N ILE A 691 7.04 57.38 -90.06
CA ILE A 691 6.13 57.09 -91.18
C ILE A 691 5.32 55.86 -90.77
N GLY A 692 3.99 55.98 -90.77
CA GLY A 692 3.07 54.89 -90.47
C GLY A 692 3.01 53.87 -91.61
N ASP A 693 2.48 52.68 -91.31
CA ASP A 693 2.33 51.60 -92.30
C ASP A 693 1.38 51.98 -93.46
N ASP A 694 0.53 52.99 -93.25
CA ASP A 694 -0.36 53.60 -94.23
C ASP A 694 0.34 54.61 -95.15
N GLY A 695 1.65 54.82 -94.97
CA GLY A 695 2.44 55.84 -95.66
C GLY A 695 2.19 57.27 -95.15
N GLY A 696 1.40 57.43 -94.08
CA GLY A 696 1.14 58.71 -93.43
C GLY A 696 2.30 59.15 -92.52
N HIS A 697 2.41 60.45 -92.29
CA HIS A 697 3.44 61.04 -91.45
C HIS A 697 2.89 61.36 -90.06
N TYR A 698 3.60 60.92 -89.01
CA TYR A 698 3.16 61.03 -87.62
C TYR A 698 4.29 61.53 -86.71
N VAL A 699 3.91 62.12 -85.58
CA VAL A 699 4.79 62.34 -84.44
C VAL A 699 4.47 61.32 -83.36
N ARG A 700 5.40 60.40 -83.11
CA ARG A 700 5.32 59.41 -82.04
C ARG A 700 5.78 60.04 -80.73
N LEU A 701 4.92 60.01 -79.71
CA LEU A 701 5.24 60.51 -78.37
C LEU A 701 5.33 59.35 -77.38
N TYR A 702 6.43 59.28 -76.64
CA TYR A 702 6.69 58.21 -75.67
C TYR A 702 6.35 58.65 -74.25
N ARG A 703 5.77 57.74 -73.48
CA ARG A 703 5.67 57.88 -72.02
C ARG A 703 6.94 57.40 -71.34
N ASN A 704 7.09 57.66 -70.04
CA ASN A 704 8.31 57.32 -69.31
C ASN A 704 8.61 55.81 -69.36
N GLY A 705 9.77 55.42 -69.92
CA GLY A 705 10.13 54.02 -70.18
C GLY A 705 9.54 53.40 -71.46
N GLY A 706 8.78 54.18 -72.24
CA GLY A 706 8.24 53.77 -73.52
C GLY A 706 9.32 53.62 -74.58
N THR A 707 9.25 52.53 -75.34
CA THR A 707 10.12 52.25 -76.48
C THR A 707 9.27 51.75 -77.64
N ASP A 708 9.85 51.76 -78.85
CA ASP A 708 9.25 51.11 -80.02
C ASP A 708 8.93 49.61 -79.72
N GLU A 709 9.74 48.95 -78.89
CA GLU A 709 9.59 47.53 -78.51
C GLU A 709 8.43 47.26 -77.54
N ASN A 710 8.16 48.18 -76.61
CA ASN A 710 7.15 47.99 -75.56
C ASN A 710 5.76 48.53 -75.95
N GLY A 711 5.65 49.24 -77.07
CA GLY A 711 4.38 49.76 -77.60
C GLY A 711 3.74 50.90 -76.80
N ASP A 712 4.41 51.41 -75.76
CA ASP A 712 3.89 52.50 -74.90
C ASP A 712 4.21 53.88 -75.49
N TYR A 713 3.59 54.16 -76.63
CA TYR A 713 3.67 55.41 -77.35
C TYR A 713 2.31 55.79 -77.94
N ASN A 714 2.13 57.07 -78.27
CA ASN A 714 0.98 57.55 -79.02
C ASN A 714 1.44 58.25 -80.30
N ASP A 715 0.88 57.83 -81.43
CA ASP A 715 1.12 58.45 -82.73
C ASP A 715 0.04 59.51 -82.96
N TYR A 716 0.48 60.74 -83.23
CA TYR A 716 -0.38 61.85 -83.59
C TYR A 716 -0.12 62.21 -85.05
N ASP A 717 -1.19 62.27 -85.87
CA ASP A 717 -1.07 62.82 -87.21
C ASP A 717 -0.64 64.29 -87.12
N GLU A 718 -0.02 64.79 -88.19
CA GLU A 718 0.61 66.11 -88.19
C GLU A 718 -0.35 67.23 -87.75
N ARG A 719 -1.60 67.17 -88.21
CA ARG A 719 -2.62 68.18 -87.92
C ARG A 719 -3.04 68.10 -86.45
N THR A 720 -3.31 66.90 -85.93
CA THR A 720 -3.72 66.72 -84.54
C THR A 720 -2.58 67.05 -83.58
N PHE A 721 -1.34 66.68 -83.92
CA PHE A 721 -0.15 67.03 -83.12
C PHE A 721 0.01 68.55 -83.03
N HIS A 722 -0.03 69.23 -84.18
CA HIS A 722 0.08 70.68 -84.26
C HIS A 722 -1.06 71.40 -83.50
N GLN A 723 -2.31 70.94 -83.65
CA GLN A 723 -3.46 71.51 -82.94
C GLN A 723 -3.39 71.30 -81.42
N THR A 724 -2.83 70.19 -80.97
CA THR A 724 -2.78 69.82 -79.56
C THR A 724 -1.57 70.43 -78.85
N PHE A 725 -0.41 70.49 -79.51
CA PHE A 725 0.87 70.81 -78.86
C PHE A 725 1.66 72.01 -79.45
N GLY A 726 1.35 72.51 -80.65
CA GLY A 726 2.09 73.60 -81.33
C GLY A 726 1.49 75.03 -81.23
N ASP A 727 2.32 76.05 -81.47
CA ASP A 727 2.03 77.52 -81.58
C ASP A 727 1.20 77.88 -82.84
N LEU A 728 0.36 78.93 -82.97
CA LEU A 728 -0.17 80.06 -82.18
C LEU A 728 -1.40 80.59 -82.99
N ASP A 729 -2.35 81.34 -82.41
CA ASP A 729 -3.39 82.02 -83.22
C ASP A 729 -2.74 83.06 -84.14
N ASN A 730 -2.68 82.75 -85.44
CA ASN A 730 -2.87 83.67 -86.55
C ASN A 730 -3.35 82.90 -87.79
#